data_AF-A0A9P6JKS9-F1
#
_entry.id   AF-A0A9P6JKS9-F1
#
_cell.length_a   1.000
_cell.length_b   1.000
_cell.length_c   1.000
_cell.angle_alpha   90.00
_cell.angle_beta   90.00
_cell.angle_gamma   90.00
#
_symmetry.space_group_name_H-M   'P 1'
#
loop_
_entity.id
_entity.type
_entity.pdbx_description
1 polymer ?
#
loop_
_entity_poly.entity_id
_entity_poly.type
_entity_poly.pdbx_seq_one_letter_code
_entity_poly.pdbx_strand_id
1 'polypeptide(L)'
;MESSYGLPDTYLVERAYLYSTDHPYCDLKYARPAITSFATQLVKEKALQEIKKVVRKDGGLHTFTTRKNDAVARHDPGPDTFTEVMKIYQKEMPVSWDILLSMGTTSEDKERGRRSPELVVTHALSSLAYSRHLYAKLLPLEKGILNFACSANQHLVKYDSRVGNAPSYHSIYDALKKLAAHDASLIKKVTQDPTKSWIIRIDNVQHYVRPRNFRIGREATMKIGTAGTAFEFVGFSPTVVDLESKRQILALNKRKDFTMKELRNLVDTAYISKVCALQWLRILINYVPALSKYKSAFKKLHSTIALKQVLPVKKTRLYPLPTNGRNETVTAELRHALVDFITEMGYSKENLNHLLHIGGDGLTFERMVLLKLYMQFHDSPFECLEWLQPFLEIWHACWTDLSRIYEAHWGNLLSNDPSSLGNNANHLKRKAPSNLKKVDYYPYSELAYQILDARVLDCWRVLVAGKDGDLIGHFEAANANKNLPALEELHSLATTLFARYGHPHAFEFAIDNSYRQEETRVPLGDPWTPPPADNSSNALLTKHKKKQTKQQAKKTSPGDQSLAESCRFLYDATVSRELVYATSDGDIGRAYEILKSMIFTFAGSSHTKYMNYLLEMVCDLELESSPELRNAFLANWFVNPSGKPNGWMAGDKFQEQLQDEMYEHIGRKDRGFDEDYLRQVIAPNAYRFVLVKKAVTESLGLAQRHGKHIDPQTNAETAKLMEIYKAEQLHLFRSGRTYGGDAYRVDDLGRGMEKLTQGKLASWIQDTIRCRFQAAPSIRVQEELESEIEQLDNEVEFSTQNDIPQTRGRILQLSNGGLVFEHEVDDDEELEPLEIEESEGVTNINDVAMETNDEN
;
A
#
# COMPACT_ATOMS: atom_id res chain seq x y z
N MET A 1 -38.96 13.27 70.82
CA MET A 1 -39.04 12.48 69.57
C MET A 1 -37.68 11.88 69.37
N GLU A 2 -37.54 10.58 69.65
CA GLU A 2 -36.29 9.87 69.46
C GLU A 2 -35.95 9.87 67.97
N SER A 3 -34.76 10.37 67.64
CA SER A 3 -34.23 10.31 66.29
C SER A 3 -34.28 8.88 65.78
N SER A 4 -35.03 8.66 64.69
CA SER A 4 -35.13 7.37 64.05
C SER A 4 -33.73 6.90 63.63
N TYR A 5 -33.26 5.81 64.26
CA TYR A 5 -32.03 5.09 63.91
C TYR A 5 -30.70 5.84 64.19
N GLY A 6 -30.66 6.72 65.20
CA GLY A 6 -29.40 7.35 65.65
C GLY A 6 -28.83 8.39 64.69
N LEU A 7 -29.71 9.09 63.96
CA LEU A 7 -29.39 10.20 63.06
C LEU A 7 -29.49 11.55 63.82
N PRO A 8 -28.41 12.29 64.07
CA PRO A 8 -28.51 13.56 64.82
C PRO A 8 -29.43 14.57 64.11
N ASP A 9 -30.09 15.44 64.87
CA ASP A 9 -30.90 16.53 64.32
C ASP A 9 -30.08 17.47 63.42
N THR A 10 -30.77 18.17 62.51
CA THR A 10 -30.14 19.00 61.45
C THR A 10 -29.20 20.08 61.95
N TYR A 11 -29.38 20.56 63.19
CA TYR A 11 -28.56 21.60 63.81
C TYR A 11 -27.35 21.04 64.58
N LEU A 12 -27.24 19.72 64.75
CA LEU A 12 -26.11 19.10 65.45
C LEU A 12 -24.93 18.92 64.51
N VAL A 13 -23.75 19.36 64.96
CA VAL A 13 -22.49 19.31 64.19
C VAL A 13 -22.18 17.89 63.71
N GLU A 14 -22.49 16.87 64.52
CA GLU A 14 -22.24 15.47 64.16
C GLU A 14 -23.03 14.97 62.94
N ARG A 15 -24.13 15.64 62.56
CA ARG A 15 -24.87 15.29 61.34
C ARG A 15 -24.08 15.61 60.08
N ALA A 16 -23.21 16.63 60.13
CA ALA A 16 -22.32 16.97 59.03
C ALA A 16 -21.21 15.93 58.82
N TYR A 17 -20.99 15.02 59.78
CA TYR A 17 -20.00 13.95 59.68
C TYR A 17 -20.56 12.64 59.11
N LEU A 18 -21.77 12.61 58.56
CA LEU A 18 -22.24 11.44 57.80
C LEU A 18 -21.27 11.17 56.64
N TYR A 19 -20.81 9.92 56.52
CA TYR A 19 -19.82 9.48 55.52
C TYR A 19 -18.47 10.22 55.59
N SER A 20 -18.04 10.69 56.77
CA SER A 20 -16.76 11.40 56.92
C SER A 20 -15.57 10.52 56.54
N THR A 21 -14.70 11.04 55.67
CA THR A 21 -13.47 10.38 55.20
C THR A 21 -12.27 10.55 56.11
N ASP A 22 -12.32 11.54 57.02
CA ASP A 22 -11.15 12.00 57.77
C ASP A 22 -11.42 12.19 59.27
N HIS A 23 -12.68 12.37 59.70
CA HIS A 23 -13.00 12.46 61.13
C HIS A 23 -13.09 11.06 61.74
N PRO A 24 -12.32 10.73 62.80
CA PRO A 24 -12.31 9.38 63.35
C PRO A 24 -13.71 8.93 63.78
N TYR A 25 -14.17 7.80 63.24
CA TYR A 25 -15.52 7.29 63.52
C TYR A 25 -15.73 6.94 65.01
N CYS A 26 -14.64 6.68 65.74
CA CYS A 26 -14.65 6.40 67.18
C CYS A 26 -15.03 7.61 68.04
N ASP A 27 -14.90 8.83 67.50
CA ASP A 27 -15.16 10.08 68.22
C ASP A 27 -16.64 10.52 68.10
N LEU A 28 -17.40 9.86 67.21
CA LEU A 28 -18.80 10.16 66.93
C LEU A 28 -19.73 9.46 67.92
N LYS A 29 -20.60 10.23 68.57
CA LYS A 29 -21.52 9.75 69.60
C LYS A 29 -22.81 9.19 69.00
N TYR A 30 -23.24 9.72 67.86
CA TYR A 30 -24.42 9.22 67.16
C TYR A 30 -24.06 8.03 66.27
N ALA A 31 -24.84 6.95 66.41
CA ALA A 31 -24.58 5.68 65.73
C ALA A 31 -24.51 5.81 64.20
N ARG A 32 -25.39 6.61 63.57
CA ARG A 32 -25.44 6.70 62.10
C ARG A 32 -24.24 7.46 61.50
N PRO A 33 -23.83 8.64 62.00
CA PRO A 33 -22.55 9.25 61.64
C PRO A 33 -21.35 8.32 61.88
N ALA A 34 -21.29 7.63 63.03
CA ALA A 34 -20.20 6.72 63.35
C ALA A 34 -20.10 5.55 62.34
N ILE A 35 -21.20 4.83 62.09
CA ILE A 35 -21.23 3.67 61.19
C ILE A 35 -20.94 4.08 59.74
N THR A 36 -21.55 5.16 59.26
CA THR A 36 -21.32 5.63 57.88
C THR A 36 -19.88 6.10 57.66
N SER A 37 -19.29 6.81 58.63
CA SER A 37 -17.88 7.21 58.58
C SER A 37 -16.93 6.02 58.66
N PHE A 38 -17.21 5.04 59.52
CA PHE A 38 -16.44 3.78 59.60
C PHE A 38 -16.43 3.06 58.25
N ALA A 39 -17.61 2.88 57.63
CA ALA A 39 -17.72 2.22 56.33
C ALA A 39 -16.95 2.98 55.24
N THR A 40 -17.10 4.31 55.16
CA THR A 40 -16.36 5.15 54.21
C THR A 40 -14.85 5.04 54.39
N GLN A 41 -14.36 5.10 55.63
CA GLN A 41 -12.93 4.99 55.94
C GLN A 41 -12.37 3.62 55.60
N LEU A 42 -13.10 2.54 55.89
CA LEU A 42 -12.72 1.17 55.52
C LEU A 42 -12.61 0.98 54.01
N VAL A 43 -13.56 1.51 53.24
CA VAL A 43 -13.53 1.47 51.77
C VAL A 43 -12.35 2.29 51.23
N LYS A 44 -12.08 3.48 51.78
CA LYS A 44 -10.90 4.31 51.43
C LYS A 44 -9.60 3.56 51.68
N GLU A 45 -9.45 2.89 52.83
CA GLU A 45 -8.28 2.07 53.13
C GLU A 45 -8.11 0.92 52.15
N LYS A 46 -9.20 0.22 51.82
CA LYS A 46 -9.19 -0.88 50.86
C LYS A 46 -8.77 -0.41 49.46
N ALA A 47 -9.33 0.70 48.96
CA ALA A 47 -8.94 1.28 47.67
C ALA A 47 -7.45 1.70 47.65
N LEU A 48 -6.94 2.25 48.76
CA LEU A 48 -5.51 2.57 48.90
C LEU A 48 -4.62 1.32 48.91
N GLN A 49 -5.07 0.20 49.48
CA GLN A 49 -4.35 -1.07 49.43
C GLN A 49 -4.31 -1.65 48.01
N GLU A 50 -5.45 -1.61 47.29
CA GLU A 50 -5.58 -2.06 45.90
C GLU A 50 -4.61 -1.31 44.98
N ILE A 51 -4.64 0.02 45.00
CA ILE A 51 -3.74 0.82 44.14
C ILE A 51 -2.26 0.63 44.52
N LYS A 52 -1.93 0.46 45.82
CA LYS A 52 -0.55 0.15 46.25
C LYS A 52 -0.07 -1.22 45.74
N LYS A 53 -0.99 -2.17 45.51
CA LYS A 53 -0.68 -3.48 44.98
C LYS A 53 -0.45 -3.43 43.47
N VAL A 54 -1.36 -2.79 42.72
CA VAL A 54 -1.30 -2.77 41.25
C VAL A 54 -0.10 -2.00 40.70
N VAL A 55 0.35 -0.94 41.39
CA VAL A 55 1.50 -0.13 40.93
C VAL A 55 2.87 -0.78 41.22
N ARG A 56 2.91 -1.96 41.84
CA ARG A 56 4.16 -2.70 42.05
C ARG A 56 4.73 -3.20 40.72
N LYS A 57 6.01 -3.54 40.71
CA LYS A 57 6.72 -3.99 39.52
C LYS A 57 6.15 -5.28 38.93
N ASP A 58 5.63 -6.16 39.78
CA ASP A 58 4.94 -7.40 39.44
C ASP A 58 3.45 -7.21 39.10
N GLY A 59 2.93 -5.98 39.20
CA GLY A 59 1.53 -5.64 38.93
C GLY A 59 1.16 -5.44 37.45
N GLY A 60 2.11 -5.67 36.52
CA GLY A 60 1.85 -5.67 35.07
C GLY A 60 1.75 -4.30 34.39
N LEU A 61 1.72 -3.19 35.14
CA LEU A 61 1.60 -1.83 34.58
C LEU A 61 2.96 -1.19 34.20
N HIS A 62 4.07 -1.89 34.42
CA HIS A 62 5.42 -1.38 34.18
C HIS A 62 5.93 -1.78 32.81
N THR A 63 6.56 -0.83 32.11
CA THR A 63 7.14 -1.03 30.78
C THR A 63 8.64 -1.22 30.88
N PHE A 64 9.26 -2.00 29.99
CA PHE A 64 10.73 -2.19 29.99
C PHE A 64 11.53 -0.91 29.68
N THR A 65 10.88 0.13 29.18
CA THR A 65 11.49 1.45 28.90
C THR A 65 11.87 2.24 30.17
N THR A 66 11.73 1.66 31.37
CA THR A 66 11.89 2.35 32.66
C THR A 66 13.30 2.22 33.27
N ARG A 67 14.06 1.13 33.09
CA ARG A 67 15.46 0.97 33.58
C ARG A 67 16.33 0.09 32.68
N LYS A 68 17.66 0.30 32.73
CA LYS A 68 18.67 -0.38 31.88
C LYS A 68 18.78 -1.91 32.08
N ASN A 69 18.32 -2.50 33.20
CA ASN A 69 18.68 -3.87 33.60
C ASN A 69 17.51 -4.75 34.13
N ASP A 70 16.24 -4.39 33.90
CA ASP A 70 15.15 -5.19 34.47
C ASP A 70 14.74 -6.37 33.56
N ALA A 71 15.11 -7.58 34.00
CA ALA A 71 14.88 -8.85 33.33
C ALA A 71 13.48 -9.48 33.57
N VAL A 72 12.55 -8.77 34.23
CA VAL A 72 11.22 -9.30 34.54
C VAL A 72 10.26 -9.02 33.38
N ALA A 73 9.34 -9.98 33.14
CA ALA A 73 8.42 -10.07 32.01
C ALA A 73 7.84 -8.70 31.58
N ARG A 74 7.92 -8.47 30.27
CA ARG A 74 7.97 -7.16 29.60
C ARG A 74 6.70 -6.96 28.79
N HIS A 75 5.92 -5.92 29.07
CA HIS A 75 4.85 -5.47 28.17
C HIS A 75 5.38 -4.31 27.31
N ASP A 76 5.38 -4.49 25.99
CA ASP A 76 5.52 -3.43 24.99
C ASP A 76 4.12 -2.85 24.73
N PRO A 77 3.92 -1.52 24.75
CA PRO A 77 2.68 -0.94 24.23
C PRO A 77 2.39 -1.47 22.82
N GLY A 78 1.20 -2.04 22.65
CA GLY A 78 0.72 -2.63 21.41
C GLY A 78 -0.79 -2.89 21.43
N PRO A 79 -1.33 -3.57 20.41
CA PRO A 79 -2.78 -3.69 20.17
C PRO A 79 -3.64 -4.15 21.36
N ASP A 80 -3.09 -4.99 22.22
CA ASP A 80 -3.82 -5.57 23.35
C ASP A 80 -3.68 -4.77 24.65
N THR A 81 -2.89 -3.70 24.67
CA THR A 81 -2.53 -2.95 25.89
C THR A 81 -3.75 -2.52 26.69
N PHE A 82 -4.72 -1.90 26.04
CA PHE A 82 -5.95 -1.45 26.70
C PHE A 82 -6.68 -2.61 27.38
N THR A 83 -6.88 -3.72 26.64
CA THR A 83 -7.59 -4.91 27.14
C THR A 83 -6.84 -5.57 28.29
N GLU A 84 -5.51 -5.65 28.22
CA GLU A 84 -4.67 -6.18 29.29
C GLU A 84 -4.74 -5.31 30.56
N VAL A 85 -4.61 -4.00 30.41
CA VAL A 85 -4.66 -3.04 31.53
C VAL A 85 -6.04 -3.03 32.19
N MET A 86 -7.11 -3.09 31.40
CA MET A 86 -8.48 -3.23 31.92
C MET A 86 -8.64 -4.49 32.78
N LYS A 87 -8.18 -5.64 32.29
CA LYS A 87 -8.21 -6.91 33.05
C LYS A 87 -7.39 -6.84 34.34
N ILE A 88 -6.24 -6.15 34.32
CA ILE A 88 -5.43 -5.92 35.52
C ILE A 88 -6.23 -5.13 36.55
N TYR A 89 -6.89 -4.02 36.17
CA TYR A 89 -7.67 -3.22 37.11
C TYR A 89 -8.89 -3.98 37.65
N GLN A 90 -9.62 -4.70 36.80
CA GLN A 90 -10.75 -5.54 37.23
C GLN A 90 -10.34 -6.58 38.28
N LYS A 91 -9.15 -7.18 38.13
CA LYS A 91 -8.64 -8.21 39.01
C LYS A 91 -8.01 -7.66 40.29
N GLU A 92 -7.16 -6.64 40.16
CA GLU A 92 -6.29 -6.16 41.25
C GLU A 92 -6.89 -4.98 42.02
N MET A 93 -7.90 -4.32 41.46
CA MET A 93 -8.63 -3.20 42.08
C MET A 93 -10.17 -3.37 42.04
N PRO A 94 -10.71 -4.52 42.48
CA PRO A 94 -12.14 -4.84 42.28
C PRO A 94 -13.08 -3.85 42.99
N VAL A 95 -12.75 -3.39 44.21
CA VAL A 95 -13.60 -2.42 44.94
C VAL A 95 -13.56 -1.06 44.24
N SER A 96 -12.36 -0.59 43.88
CA SER A 96 -12.21 0.69 43.19
C SER A 96 -12.86 0.67 41.80
N TRP A 97 -12.73 -0.44 41.08
CA TRP A 97 -13.37 -0.66 39.77
C TRP A 97 -14.90 -0.60 39.89
N ASP A 98 -15.48 -1.37 40.80
CA ASP A 98 -16.94 -1.45 40.98
C ASP A 98 -17.55 -0.10 41.38
N ILE A 99 -16.90 0.64 42.27
CA ILE A 99 -17.34 1.99 42.67
C ILE A 99 -17.32 2.94 41.47
N LEU A 100 -16.21 3.02 40.73
CA LEU A 100 -16.09 3.94 39.59
C LEU A 100 -17.02 3.54 38.44
N LEU A 101 -17.19 2.23 38.20
CA LEU A 101 -18.12 1.72 37.21
C LEU A 101 -19.57 2.07 37.59
N SER A 102 -19.91 1.92 38.88
CA SER A 102 -21.22 2.31 39.41
C SER A 102 -21.48 3.81 39.32
N MET A 103 -20.44 4.65 39.45
CA MET A 103 -20.55 6.10 39.23
C MET A 103 -20.73 6.46 37.75
N GLY A 104 -20.15 5.66 36.85
CA GLY A 104 -20.25 5.84 35.41
C GLY A 104 -21.47 5.20 34.75
N THR A 105 -22.27 4.44 35.51
CA THR A 105 -23.47 3.73 35.04
C THR A 105 -24.73 4.28 35.70
N THR A 106 -25.83 4.31 34.96
CA THR A 106 -27.16 4.76 35.40
C THR A 106 -28.17 3.63 35.23
N SER A 107 -29.25 3.66 36.00
CA SER A 107 -30.31 2.63 35.97
C SER A 107 -31.04 2.50 34.62
N GLU A 108 -30.87 3.47 33.71
CA GLU A 108 -31.45 3.51 32.36
C GLU A 108 -30.48 3.05 31.25
N ASP A 109 -29.24 2.68 31.58
CA ASP A 109 -28.16 2.42 30.60
C ASP A 109 -28.25 1.08 29.88
N LYS A 110 -29.35 0.82 29.16
CA LYS A 110 -29.40 -0.33 28.26
C LYS A 110 -28.62 -0.12 26.95
N GLU A 111 -28.31 1.12 26.52
CA GLU A 111 -27.72 1.34 25.17
C GLU A 111 -26.84 2.61 25.00
N ARG A 112 -25.98 3.03 25.95
CA ARG A 112 -25.02 4.12 25.66
C ARG A 112 -23.81 3.62 24.86
N GLY A 113 -23.97 3.49 23.54
CA GLY A 113 -22.89 3.06 22.63
C GLY A 113 -21.75 4.08 22.41
N ARG A 114 -21.87 5.35 22.84
CA ARG A 114 -20.89 6.41 22.50
C ARG A 114 -19.70 6.53 23.46
N ARG A 115 -19.87 6.21 24.75
CA ARG A 115 -18.82 6.26 25.78
C ARG A 115 -19.02 5.10 26.75
N SER A 116 -18.32 3.99 26.54
CA SER A 116 -18.40 2.83 27.45
C SER A 116 -17.84 3.23 28.83
N PRO A 117 -18.58 2.99 29.92
CA PRO A 117 -18.10 3.23 31.28
C PRO A 117 -16.79 2.50 31.59
N GLU A 118 -16.62 1.27 31.10
CA GLU A 118 -15.39 0.48 31.28
C GLU A 118 -14.16 1.17 30.66
N LEU A 119 -14.32 1.78 29.49
CA LEU A 119 -13.25 2.58 28.87
C LEU A 119 -12.85 3.75 29.76
N VAL A 120 -13.84 4.51 30.24
CA VAL A 120 -13.61 5.70 31.07
C VAL A 120 -12.95 5.32 32.40
N VAL A 121 -13.46 4.29 33.07
CA VAL A 121 -12.93 3.80 34.35
C VAL A 121 -11.48 3.31 34.19
N THR A 122 -11.16 2.60 33.11
CA THR A 122 -9.80 2.13 32.82
C THR A 122 -8.83 3.30 32.69
N HIS A 123 -9.19 4.36 31.93
CA HIS A 123 -8.35 5.55 31.79
C HIS A 123 -8.23 6.36 33.09
N ALA A 124 -9.30 6.47 33.87
CA ALA A 124 -9.29 7.16 35.16
C ALA A 124 -8.35 6.45 36.16
N LEU A 125 -8.52 5.14 36.33
CA LEU A 125 -7.64 4.32 37.18
C LEU A 125 -6.19 4.36 36.71
N SER A 126 -5.98 4.37 35.40
CA SER A 126 -4.63 4.47 34.85
C SER A 126 -3.94 5.79 35.15
N SER A 127 -4.67 6.90 35.11
CA SER A 127 -4.12 8.22 35.44
C SER A 127 -3.78 8.32 36.92
N LEU A 128 -4.63 7.77 37.79
CA LEU A 128 -4.38 7.68 39.24
C LEU A 128 -3.18 6.77 39.57
N ALA A 129 -3.09 5.61 38.92
CA ALA A 129 -1.98 4.66 39.09
C ALA A 129 -0.65 5.30 38.68
N TYR A 130 -0.61 5.99 37.55
CA TYR A 130 0.57 6.70 37.06
C TYR A 130 0.96 7.88 37.95
N SER A 131 -0.02 8.67 38.41
CA SER A 131 0.21 9.75 39.37
C SER A 131 0.80 9.24 40.68
N ARG A 132 0.41 8.03 41.11
CA ARG A 132 0.94 7.42 42.33
C ARG A 132 2.34 6.84 42.14
N HIS A 133 2.66 6.35 40.95
CA HIS A 133 3.94 5.74 40.65
C HIS A 133 4.34 5.95 39.17
N LEU A 134 5.40 6.72 38.94
CA LEU A 134 5.88 7.12 37.60
C LEU A 134 6.24 5.96 36.65
N TYR A 135 6.35 4.73 37.16
CA TYR A 135 6.64 3.55 36.35
C TYR A 135 5.42 2.70 36.02
N ALA A 136 4.26 2.92 36.68
CA ALA A 136 2.99 2.31 36.33
C ALA A 136 2.37 3.06 35.14
N LYS A 137 3.02 2.97 33.98
CA LYS A 137 2.82 3.86 32.84
C LYS A 137 2.50 3.13 31.53
N LEU A 138 2.09 1.87 31.56
CA LEU A 138 1.81 1.08 30.35
C LEU A 138 0.79 1.77 29.42
N LEU A 139 -0.45 2.00 29.88
CA LEU A 139 -1.47 2.70 29.10
C LEU A 139 -1.15 4.20 28.85
N PRO A 140 -0.60 4.96 29.83
CA PRO A 140 -0.16 6.33 29.57
C PRO A 140 0.91 6.41 28.49
N LEU A 141 1.86 5.46 28.46
CA LEU A 141 2.91 5.42 27.45
C LEU A 141 2.33 5.12 26.07
N GLU A 142 1.37 4.21 25.94
CA GLU A 142 0.64 3.98 24.68
C GLU A 142 -0.01 5.28 24.18
N LYS A 143 -0.75 5.99 25.03
CA LYS A 143 -1.34 7.29 24.69
C LYS A 143 -0.27 8.34 24.35
N GLY A 144 0.86 8.32 25.06
CA GLY A 144 2.00 9.20 24.76
C GLY A 144 2.63 8.92 23.40
N ILE A 145 2.76 7.65 23.01
CA ILE A 145 3.25 7.25 21.69
C ILE A 145 2.22 7.60 20.61
N LEU A 146 0.92 7.42 20.86
CA LEU A 146 -0.14 7.88 19.95
C LEU A 146 -0.06 9.40 19.72
N ASN A 147 0.02 10.19 20.79
CA ASN A 147 0.20 11.64 20.69
C ASN A 147 1.47 12.00 19.90
N PHE A 148 2.54 11.22 20.05
CA PHE A 148 3.77 11.44 19.29
C PHE A 148 3.58 11.10 17.80
N ALA A 149 2.98 9.94 17.50
CA ALA A 149 2.68 9.42 16.16
C ALA A 149 1.76 10.36 15.38
N CYS A 150 0.67 10.83 15.98
CA CYS A 150 -0.23 11.83 15.40
C CYS A 150 0.38 13.25 15.36
N SER A 151 1.67 13.39 15.70
CA SER A 151 2.35 14.67 15.74
C SER A 151 1.55 15.70 16.56
N ALA A 152 1.03 15.32 17.74
CA ALA A 152 0.27 16.22 18.58
C ALA A 152 1.09 17.45 18.98
N ASN A 153 0.40 18.58 19.17
CA ASN A 153 1.06 19.80 19.62
C ASN A 153 1.72 19.55 20.99
N GLN A 154 2.94 20.04 21.19
CA GLN A 154 3.66 19.88 22.46
C GLN A 154 2.90 20.43 23.67
N HIS A 155 2.03 21.43 23.48
CA HIS A 155 1.14 21.93 24.52
C HIS A 155 0.14 20.86 24.98
N LEU A 156 -0.45 20.09 24.05
CA LEU A 156 -1.35 18.97 24.36
C LEU A 156 -0.61 17.86 25.11
N VAL A 157 0.61 17.52 24.66
CA VAL A 157 1.45 16.51 25.35
C VAL A 157 1.78 16.95 26.78
N LYS A 158 2.11 18.24 26.99
CA LYS A 158 2.38 18.80 28.33
C LYS A 158 1.14 18.76 29.21
N TYR A 159 -0.03 19.12 28.66
CA TYR A 159 -1.31 19.04 29.36
C TYR A 159 -1.62 17.60 29.80
N ASP A 160 -1.61 16.65 28.85
CA ASP A 160 -1.86 15.23 29.12
C ASP A 160 -0.88 14.67 30.14
N SER A 161 0.38 15.11 30.10
CA SER A 161 1.36 14.71 31.09
C SER A 161 1.05 15.21 32.49
N ARG A 162 0.55 16.45 32.61
CA ARG A 162 0.24 17.06 33.91
C ARG A 162 -0.95 16.40 34.59
N VAL A 163 -1.93 15.92 33.82
CA VAL A 163 -3.13 15.25 34.34
C VAL A 163 -2.97 13.73 34.48
N GLY A 164 -1.79 13.19 34.18
CA GLY A 164 -1.48 11.76 34.33
C GLY A 164 -1.93 10.86 33.17
N ASN A 165 -2.37 11.46 32.05
CA ASN A 165 -2.84 10.73 30.87
C ASN A 165 -1.69 10.19 30.01
N ALA A 166 -0.53 10.85 30.02
CA ALA A 166 0.64 10.45 29.23
C ALA A 166 1.96 10.78 29.96
N PRO A 167 3.10 10.19 29.59
CA PRO A 167 4.40 10.66 30.02
C PRO A 167 4.76 12.01 29.38
N SER A 168 5.79 12.67 29.91
CA SER A 168 6.34 13.88 29.29
C SER A 168 6.90 13.58 27.89
N TYR A 169 6.98 14.59 27.03
CA TYR A 169 7.55 14.45 25.68
C TYR A 169 8.96 13.84 25.70
N HIS A 170 9.81 14.25 26.65
CA HIS A 170 11.17 13.69 26.80
C HIS A 170 11.12 12.22 27.21
N SER A 171 10.21 11.83 28.11
CA SER A 171 10.02 10.44 28.52
C SER A 171 9.48 9.55 27.40
N ILE A 172 8.65 10.10 26.50
CA ILE A 172 8.16 9.41 25.29
C ILE A 172 9.33 9.22 24.32
N TYR A 173 10.10 10.27 24.05
CA TYR A 173 11.27 10.24 23.18
C TYR A 173 12.32 9.20 23.65
N ASP A 174 12.63 9.18 24.95
CA ASP A 174 13.53 8.19 25.53
C ASP A 174 12.96 6.77 25.48
N ALA A 175 11.64 6.61 25.60
CA ALA A 175 11.00 5.33 25.44
C ALA A 175 11.16 4.82 24.00
N LEU A 176 10.89 5.65 22.99
CA LEU A 176 11.06 5.30 21.57
C LEU A 176 12.49 4.89 21.22
N LYS A 177 13.51 5.56 21.79
CA LYS A 177 14.92 5.12 21.66
C LYS A 177 15.16 3.73 22.23
N LYS A 178 14.59 3.41 23.40
CA LYS A 178 14.73 2.10 24.03
C LYS A 178 13.97 1.01 23.27
N LEU A 179 12.81 1.35 22.70
CA LEU A 179 12.03 0.47 21.84
C LEU A 179 12.83 0.15 20.55
N ALA A 180 13.38 1.16 19.89
CA ALA A 180 14.26 0.99 18.73
C ALA A 180 15.48 0.10 19.05
N ALA A 181 16.17 0.36 20.16
CA ALA A 181 17.31 -0.45 20.59
C ALA A 181 16.92 -1.90 20.93
N HIS A 182 15.72 -2.12 21.48
CA HIS A 182 15.19 -3.44 21.71
C HIS A 182 14.94 -4.19 20.39
N ASP A 183 14.31 -3.53 19.42
CA ASP A 183 14.04 -4.11 18.11
C ASP A 183 15.35 -4.43 17.37
N ALA A 184 16.34 -3.52 17.41
CA ALA A 184 17.69 -3.79 16.91
C ALA A 184 18.36 -5.00 17.59
N SER A 185 18.13 -5.21 18.89
CA SER A 185 18.64 -6.39 19.60
C SER A 185 17.97 -7.69 19.15
N LEU A 186 16.68 -7.63 18.77
CA LEU A 186 15.97 -8.77 18.19
C LEU A 186 16.49 -9.08 16.80
N ILE A 187 16.76 -8.05 16.00
CA ILE A 187 17.37 -8.19 14.67
C ILE A 187 18.71 -8.94 14.78
N LYS A 188 19.61 -8.44 15.65
CA LYS A 188 20.93 -9.04 15.89
C LYS A 188 20.86 -10.48 16.38
N LYS A 189 19.87 -10.84 17.21
CA LYS A 189 19.66 -12.22 17.67
C LYS A 189 19.32 -13.18 16.54
N VAL A 190 18.52 -12.75 15.56
CA VAL A 190 18.21 -13.57 14.38
C VAL A 190 19.41 -13.64 13.47
N THR A 191 20.15 -12.54 13.28
CA THR A 191 21.41 -12.51 12.51
C THR A 191 22.46 -13.49 13.06
N GLN A 192 22.48 -13.70 14.38
CA GLN A 192 23.38 -14.65 15.05
C GLN A 192 22.88 -16.11 15.00
N ASP A 193 21.62 -16.33 14.62
CA ASP A 193 21.03 -17.66 14.52
C ASP A 193 21.33 -18.24 13.13
N PRO A 194 22.15 -19.31 13.01
CA PRO A 194 22.53 -19.85 11.71
C PRO A 194 21.36 -20.48 10.95
N THR A 195 20.19 -20.62 11.57
CA THR A 195 18.98 -21.18 10.95
C THR A 195 17.99 -20.12 10.47
N LYS A 196 18.35 -18.84 10.56
CA LYS A 196 17.48 -17.73 10.17
C LYS A 196 18.26 -16.62 9.47
N SER A 197 17.53 -15.78 8.74
CA SER A 197 18.08 -14.59 8.12
C SER A 197 16.96 -13.59 7.83
N TRP A 198 17.34 -12.50 7.17
CA TRP A 198 16.47 -11.41 6.77
C TRP A 198 16.35 -11.35 5.25
N ILE A 199 15.26 -10.75 4.78
CA ILE A 199 15.11 -10.13 3.46
C ILE A 199 14.88 -8.64 3.69
N ILE A 200 15.56 -7.78 2.95
CA ILE A 200 15.57 -6.34 3.18
C ILE A 200 14.92 -5.65 2.00
N ARG A 201 14.16 -4.59 2.27
CA ARG A 201 13.60 -3.70 1.26
C ARG A 201 14.06 -2.29 1.55
N ILE A 202 14.69 -1.67 0.58
CA ILE A 202 15.21 -0.32 0.67
C ILE A 202 14.55 0.55 -0.40
N ASP A 203 14.49 1.82 -0.10
CA ASP A 203 14.02 2.83 -1.05
C ASP A 203 14.50 4.23 -0.61
N ASN A 204 14.49 5.15 -1.57
CA ASN A 204 15.07 6.46 -1.44
C ASN A 204 14.12 7.38 -0.67
N VAL A 205 14.67 8.18 0.23
CA VAL A 205 13.92 9.16 1.01
C VAL A 205 14.48 10.55 0.81
N GLN A 206 13.59 11.51 0.56
CA GLN A 206 13.99 12.88 0.25
C GLN A 206 13.10 13.90 0.94
N HIS A 207 13.71 14.99 1.42
CA HIS A 207 13.00 16.08 2.06
C HIS A 207 13.55 17.42 1.60
N TYR A 208 12.67 18.27 1.08
CA TYR A 208 13.02 19.62 0.65
C TYR A 208 12.97 20.58 1.83
N VAL A 209 14.15 20.97 2.33
CA VAL A 209 14.28 21.92 3.43
C VAL A 209 14.11 23.33 2.87
N ARG A 210 12.98 23.97 3.20
CA ARG A 210 12.70 25.36 2.84
C ARG A 210 13.13 26.28 3.99
N PRO A 211 14.23 27.04 3.87
CA PRO A 211 14.63 27.97 4.91
C PRO A 211 13.55 29.03 5.10
N ARG A 212 13.15 29.26 6.36
CA ARG A 212 12.17 30.33 6.69
C ARG A 212 12.65 31.72 6.27
N ASN A 213 13.96 31.92 6.26
CA ASN A 213 14.59 33.19 5.90
C ASN A 213 15.73 32.93 4.91
N PHE A 214 15.50 33.26 3.63
CA PHE A 214 16.53 33.21 2.60
C PHE A 214 17.63 34.24 2.87
N ARG A 215 18.89 33.78 2.83
CA ARG A 215 20.12 34.58 3.00
C ARG A 215 21.21 33.95 2.14
N ILE A 216 22.30 34.67 1.89
CA ILE A 216 23.50 34.11 1.25
C ILE A 216 23.96 32.90 2.08
N GLY A 217 24.06 31.71 1.45
CA GLY A 217 24.38 30.44 2.12
C GLY A 217 23.22 29.75 2.84
N ARG A 218 22.00 30.31 2.78
CA ARG A 218 20.77 29.74 3.33
C ARG A 218 19.74 29.60 2.21
N GLU A 219 19.98 28.58 1.40
CA GLU A 219 19.16 28.22 0.25
C GLU A 219 18.32 27.00 0.57
N ALA A 220 17.29 26.78 -0.24
CA ALA A 220 16.50 25.58 -0.12
C ALA A 220 17.34 24.39 -0.60
N THR A 221 17.44 23.36 0.23
CA THR A 221 18.25 22.18 -0.06
C THR A 221 17.41 20.93 0.02
N MET A 222 17.60 20.04 -0.95
CA MET A 222 17.02 18.70 -0.90
C MET A 222 17.96 17.83 -0.07
N LYS A 223 17.47 17.34 1.07
CA LYS A 223 18.14 16.28 1.82
C LYS A 223 17.72 14.95 1.22
N ILE A 224 18.67 14.07 0.94
CA ILE A 224 18.47 12.74 0.36
C ILE A 224 19.04 11.70 1.33
N GLY A 225 18.43 10.53 1.39
CA GLY A 225 18.84 9.42 2.23
C GLY A 225 18.23 8.10 1.76
N THR A 226 18.52 7.02 2.47
CA THR A 226 17.92 5.71 2.20
C THR A 226 17.23 5.20 3.46
N ALA A 227 16.01 4.69 3.28
CA ALA A 227 15.26 3.99 4.31
C ALA A 227 15.20 2.50 3.98
N GLY A 228 15.19 1.65 5.02
CA GLY A 228 15.12 0.21 4.83
C GLY A 228 14.26 -0.47 5.88
N THR A 229 13.70 -1.63 5.54
CA THR A 229 12.97 -2.50 6.47
C THR A 229 13.46 -3.93 6.32
N ALA A 230 13.74 -4.59 7.45
CA ALA A 230 14.10 -6.00 7.50
C ALA A 230 12.87 -6.86 7.77
N PHE A 231 12.67 -7.92 6.99
CA PHE A 231 11.59 -8.89 7.13
C PHE A 231 12.21 -10.27 7.39
N GLU A 232 11.66 -11.02 8.35
CA GLU A 232 12.19 -12.35 8.67
C GLU A 232 12.01 -13.29 7.47
N PHE A 233 13.11 -13.92 7.03
CA PHE A 233 13.10 -14.81 5.86
C PHE A 233 12.36 -16.11 6.20
N VAL A 234 11.21 -16.33 5.58
CA VAL A 234 10.39 -17.53 5.77
C VAL A 234 10.98 -18.69 4.96
N GLY A 235 11.17 -19.83 5.63
CA GLY A 235 11.73 -21.03 4.96
C GLY A 235 13.23 -20.92 4.68
N PHE A 236 13.96 -20.13 5.47
CA PHE A 236 15.40 -20.00 5.35
C PHE A 236 16.09 -21.36 5.53
N SER A 237 17.04 -21.66 4.63
CA SER A 237 17.94 -22.80 4.74
C SER A 237 19.32 -22.38 4.29
N PRO A 238 20.37 -22.51 5.13
CA PRO A 238 21.74 -22.15 4.77
C PRO A 238 22.23 -22.82 3.48
N THR A 239 21.80 -24.05 3.23
CA THR A 239 22.15 -24.80 2.01
C THR A 239 21.51 -24.24 0.75
N VAL A 240 20.37 -23.57 0.87
CA VAL A 240 19.62 -23.03 -0.27
C VAL A 240 20.17 -21.67 -0.67
N VAL A 241 20.57 -20.86 0.31
CA VAL A 241 21.17 -19.53 0.12
C VAL A 241 22.71 -19.57 0.15
N ASP A 242 23.30 -20.73 -0.07
CA ASP A 242 24.74 -20.95 0.00
C ASP A 242 25.47 -20.23 -1.15
N LEU A 243 26.54 -19.49 -0.81
CA LEU A 243 27.32 -18.71 -1.77
C LEU A 243 28.04 -19.62 -2.78
N GLU A 244 28.58 -20.74 -2.33
CA GLU A 244 29.33 -21.66 -3.20
C GLU A 244 28.41 -22.32 -4.22
N SER A 245 27.22 -22.74 -3.79
CA SER A 245 26.18 -23.26 -4.66
C SER A 245 25.77 -22.22 -5.73
N LYS A 246 25.62 -20.94 -5.35
CA LYS A 246 25.35 -19.86 -6.30
C LYS A 246 26.49 -19.67 -7.30
N ARG A 247 27.75 -19.72 -6.86
CA ARG A 247 28.94 -19.65 -7.75
C ARG A 247 28.96 -20.78 -8.78
N GLN A 248 28.71 -22.01 -8.34
CA GLN A 248 28.71 -23.18 -9.22
C GLN A 248 27.64 -23.06 -10.31
N ILE A 249 26.44 -22.59 -9.96
CA ILE A 249 25.37 -22.36 -10.94
C ILE A 249 25.74 -21.23 -11.90
N LEU A 250 26.26 -20.11 -11.39
CA LEU A 250 26.72 -19.01 -12.24
C LEU A 250 27.80 -19.48 -13.22
N ALA A 251 28.76 -20.30 -12.78
CA ALA A 251 29.83 -20.84 -13.62
C ALA A 251 29.33 -21.68 -14.82
N LEU A 252 28.10 -22.22 -14.77
CA LEU A 252 27.48 -22.88 -15.92
C LEU A 252 27.15 -21.89 -17.06
N ASN A 253 27.03 -20.60 -16.74
CA ASN A 253 26.80 -19.49 -17.68
C ASN A 253 25.65 -19.73 -18.68
N LYS A 254 24.55 -20.36 -18.22
CA LYS A 254 23.39 -20.71 -19.04
C LYS A 254 22.77 -19.51 -19.77
N ARG A 255 22.90 -18.30 -19.21
CA ARG A 255 22.42 -17.06 -19.83
C ARG A 255 23.00 -16.83 -21.23
N LYS A 256 24.24 -17.25 -21.47
CA LYS A 256 24.93 -17.06 -22.77
C LYS A 256 24.15 -17.66 -23.94
N ASP A 257 23.51 -18.81 -23.72
CA ASP A 257 22.81 -19.55 -24.76
C ASP A 257 21.28 -19.30 -24.72
N PHE A 258 20.82 -18.35 -23.91
CA PHE A 258 19.39 -18.05 -23.73
C PHE A 258 18.77 -17.45 -24.99
N THR A 259 17.65 -18.01 -25.42
CA THR A 259 17.00 -17.67 -26.69
C THR A 259 15.61 -17.09 -26.53
N MET A 260 15.11 -16.40 -27.57
CA MET A 260 13.73 -15.91 -27.62
C MET A 260 12.70 -17.06 -27.50
N LYS A 261 13.04 -18.26 -28.01
CA LYS A 261 12.18 -19.44 -27.89
C LYS A 261 12.05 -19.88 -26.43
N GLU A 262 13.17 -19.91 -25.69
CA GLU A 262 13.16 -20.25 -24.27
C GLU A 262 12.42 -19.19 -23.46
N LEU A 263 12.66 -17.90 -23.70
CA LEU A 263 11.93 -16.81 -23.05
C LEU A 263 10.41 -16.94 -23.24
N ARG A 264 9.94 -17.27 -24.46
CA ARG A 264 8.52 -17.53 -24.71
C ARG A 264 8.00 -18.75 -23.97
N ASN A 265 8.79 -19.82 -23.92
CA ASN A 265 8.41 -21.07 -23.24
C ASN A 265 8.34 -20.91 -21.71
N LEU A 266 9.01 -19.91 -21.14
CA LEU A 266 8.88 -19.59 -19.71
C LEU A 266 7.51 -19.01 -19.37
N VAL A 267 6.74 -18.48 -20.32
CA VAL A 267 5.43 -17.87 -20.08
C VAL A 267 4.31 -18.86 -20.34
N ASP A 268 3.53 -19.16 -19.31
CA ASP A 268 2.35 -20.01 -19.43
C ASP A 268 1.14 -19.23 -19.95
N THR A 269 1.13 -18.96 -21.26
CA THR A 269 0.10 -18.15 -21.93
C THR A 269 -1.30 -18.77 -21.87
N ALA A 270 -1.39 -20.10 -21.87
CA ALA A 270 -2.65 -20.83 -21.70
C ALA A 270 -3.22 -20.61 -20.30
N TYR A 271 -2.37 -20.63 -19.28
CA TYR A 271 -2.75 -20.32 -17.91
C TYR A 271 -3.14 -18.84 -17.75
N ILE A 272 -2.37 -17.89 -18.29
CA ILE A 272 -2.71 -16.46 -18.25
C ILE A 272 -4.10 -16.23 -18.86
N SER A 273 -4.39 -16.84 -20.02
CA SER A 273 -5.70 -16.73 -20.66
C SER A 273 -6.83 -17.27 -19.77
N LYS A 274 -6.57 -18.35 -19.04
CA LYS A 274 -7.53 -18.97 -18.13
C LYS A 274 -7.86 -18.07 -16.93
N VAL A 275 -6.86 -17.47 -16.28
CA VAL A 275 -7.09 -16.57 -15.13
C VAL A 275 -7.72 -15.25 -15.57
N CYS A 276 -7.35 -14.74 -16.75
CA CYS A 276 -7.98 -13.56 -17.33
C CYS A 276 -9.46 -13.77 -17.67
N ALA A 277 -9.83 -14.94 -18.21
CA ALA A 277 -11.22 -15.30 -18.46
C ALA A 277 -12.04 -15.39 -17.14
N LEU A 278 -11.45 -15.95 -16.08
CA LEU A 278 -12.08 -15.95 -14.74
C LEU A 278 -12.27 -14.52 -14.21
N GLN A 279 -11.35 -13.62 -14.49
CA GLN A 279 -11.49 -12.20 -14.16
C GLN A 279 -12.72 -11.60 -14.86
N TRP A 280 -12.95 -11.91 -16.14
CA TRP A 280 -14.11 -11.40 -16.88
C TRP A 280 -15.44 -11.96 -16.38
N LEU A 281 -15.46 -13.23 -15.95
CA LEU A 281 -16.61 -13.82 -15.27
C LEU A 281 -16.90 -13.13 -13.93
N ARG A 282 -15.85 -12.78 -13.18
CA ARG A 282 -15.98 -12.07 -11.90
C ARG A 282 -16.65 -10.71 -12.06
N ILE A 283 -16.29 -9.95 -13.10
CA ILE A 283 -16.89 -8.64 -13.42
C ILE A 283 -18.39 -8.79 -13.62
N LEU A 284 -18.81 -9.76 -14.45
CA LEU A 284 -20.22 -10.03 -14.71
C LEU A 284 -21.00 -10.37 -13.43
N ILE A 285 -20.49 -11.30 -12.62
CA ILE A 285 -21.14 -11.75 -11.37
C ILE A 285 -21.25 -10.62 -10.35
N ASN A 286 -20.28 -9.71 -10.31
CA ASN A 286 -20.28 -8.59 -9.39
C ASN A 286 -21.24 -7.48 -9.84
N TYR A 287 -21.34 -7.22 -11.14
CA TYR A 287 -22.17 -6.15 -11.69
C TYR A 287 -23.66 -6.51 -11.77
N VAL A 288 -24.00 -7.74 -12.20
CA VAL A 288 -25.39 -8.17 -12.44
C VAL A 288 -26.02 -8.73 -11.16
N PRO A 289 -27.05 -8.07 -10.58
CA PRO A 289 -27.64 -8.50 -9.31
C PRO A 289 -28.23 -9.92 -9.34
N ALA A 290 -28.84 -10.32 -10.46
CA ALA A 290 -29.41 -11.65 -10.66
C ALA A 290 -28.37 -12.79 -10.56
N LEU A 291 -27.09 -12.50 -10.76
CA LEU A 291 -25.99 -13.46 -10.69
C LEU A 291 -25.29 -13.48 -9.32
N SER A 292 -25.69 -12.62 -8.38
CA SER A 292 -25.09 -12.52 -7.04
C SER A 292 -25.04 -13.84 -6.27
N LYS A 293 -26.00 -14.75 -6.50
CA LYS A 293 -26.03 -16.11 -5.93
C LYS A 293 -24.80 -16.95 -6.29
N TYR A 294 -24.11 -16.64 -7.38
CA TYR A 294 -22.92 -17.35 -7.83
C TYR A 294 -21.62 -16.89 -7.17
N LYS A 295 -21.61 -15.83 -6.35
CA LYS A 295 -20.38 -15.30 -5.71
C LYS A 295 -19.61 -16.36 -4.90
N SER A 296 -20.32 -17.17 -4.12
CA SER A 296 -19.71 -18.24 -3.32
C SER A 296 -19.16 -19.39 -4.18
N ALA A 297 -19.94 -19.83 -5.17
CA ALA A 297 -19.54 -20.88 -6.11
C ALA A 297 -18.36 -20.44 -6.99
N PHE A 298 -18.36 -19.18 -7.45
CA PHE A 298 -17.25 -18.58 -8.19
C PHE A 298 -15.97 -18.55 -7.35
N LYS A 299 -16.04 -18.15 -6.07
CA LYS A 299 -14.87 -18.18 -5.18
C LYS A 299 -14.25 -19.58 -5.11
N LYS A 300 -15.09 -20.63 -5.03
CA LYS A 300 -14.62 -22.02 -5.05
C LYS A 300 -13.97 -22.39 -6.39
N LEU A 301 -14.62 -22.05 -7.51
CA LEU A 301 -14.10 -22.27 -8.86
C LEU A 301 -12.73 -21.61 -9.05
N HIS A 302 -12.63 -20.32 -8.70
CA HIS A 302 -11.40 -19.55 -8.77
C HIS A 302 -10.30 -20.18 -7.91
N SER A 303 -10.60 -20.57 -6.67
CA SER A 303 -9.65 -21.27 -5.79
C SER A 303 -9.24 -22.66 -6.26
N THR A 304 -9.89 -23.22 -7.29
CA THR A 304 -9.53 -24.53 -7.86
C THR A 304 -8.73 -24.38 -9.15
N ILE A 305 -9.08 -23.40 -9.98
CA ILE A 305 -8.55 -23.24 -11.33
C ILE A 305 -7.42 -22.21 -11.40
N ALA A 306 -7.54 -21.12 -10.64
CA ALA A 306 -6.62 -20.00 -10.76
C ALA A 306 -5.36 -20.16 -9.90
N LEU A 307 -5.35 -21.02 -8.89
CA LEU A 307 -4.20 -21.08 -7.98
C LEU A 307 -2.95 -21.63 -8.66
N LYS A 308 -1.78 -21.02 -8.39
CA LYS A 308 -0.49 -21.50 -8.90
C LYS A 308 0.54 -21.70 -7.78
N GLN A 309 0.83 -20.67 -6.99
CA GLN A 309 1.66 -20.79 -5.79
C GLN A 309 1.16 -19.83 -4.71
N VAL A 310 0.29 -20.34 -3.84
CA VAL A 310 -0.31 -19.56 -2.76
C VAL A 310 0.56 -19.60 -1.51
N LEU A 311 0.83 -18.42 -0.96
CA LEU A 311 1.58 -18.26 0.27
C LEU A 311 0.71 -18.52 1.50
N PRO A 312 1.25 -19.16 2.56
CA PRO A 312 0.50 -19.44 3.77
C PRO A 312 0.16 -18.15 4.51
N VAL A 313 -1.12 -17.95 4.85
CA VAL A 313 -1.58 -16.75 5.57
C VAL A 313 -0.94 -16.69 6.96
N LYS A 314 0.07 -15.84 7.10
CA LYS A 314 0.80 -15.60 8.33
C LYS A 314 1.20 -14.13 8.40
N LYS A 315 1.18 -13.56 9.61
CA LYS A 315 1.69 -12.20 9.82
C LYS A 315 3.20 -12.17 9.56
N THR A 316 3.62 -11.33 8.62
CA THR A 316 5.04 -11.10 8.35
C THR A 316 5.67 -10.38 9.54
N ARG A 317 6.77 -10.93 10.05
CA ARG A 317 7.54 -10.28 11.10
C ARG A 317 8.55 -9.34 10.46
N LEU A 318 8.55 -8.09 10.87
CA LEU A 318 9.32 -7.03 10.24
C LEU A 318 9.77 -5.99 11.25
N TYR A 319 10.86 -5.31 10.92
CA TYR A 319 11.43 -4.22 11.71
C TYR A 319 12.00 -3.15 10.77
N PRO A 320 11.47 -1.92 10.80
CA PRO A 320 12.10 -0.79 10.14
C PRO A 320 13.53 -0.59 10.66
N LEU A 321 14.46 -0.28 9.75
CA LEU A 321 15.86 -0.06 10.06
C LEU A 321 16.15 1.44 10.25
N PRO A 322 17.23 1.78 10.98
CA PRO A 322 17.74 3.15 11.01
C PRO A 322 18.07 3.68 9.60
N THR A 323 17.56 4.85 9.22
CA THR A 323 17.89 5.51 7.94
C THR A 323 19.35 5.95 7.86
N ASN A 324 19.88 6.16 6.66
CA ASN A 324 21.16 6.85 6.44
C ASN A 324 21.02 7.99 5.44
N GLY A 325 21.94 8.96 5.49
CA GLY A 325 21.98 10.11 4.57
C GLY A 325 22.76 9.82 3.29
N ARG A 326 22.64 8.61 2.74
CA ARG A 326 23.29 8.22 1.48
C ARG A 326 22.27 8.26 0.35
N ASN A 327 22.68 8.73 -0.81
CA ASN A 327 21.87 8.74 -2.01
C ASN A 327 21.98 7.40 -2.73
N GLU A 328 20.94 6.59 -2.61
CA GLU A 328 20.82 5.29 -3.27
C GLU A 328 20.91 5.34 -4.80
N THR A 329 20.59 6.48 -5.41
CA THR A 329 20.69 6.62 -6.87
C THR A 329 22.14 6.73 -7.36
N VAL A 330 23.09 7.01 -6.46
CA VAL A 330 24.52 7.15 -6.73
C VAL A 330 25.23 5.86 -6.30
N THR A 331 25.89 5.19 -7.24
CA THR A 331 26.40 3.82 -7.06
C THR A 331 27.37 3.68 -5.87
N ALA A 332 28.28 4.66 -5.70
CA ALA A 332 29.23 4.66 -4.59
C ALA A 332 28.57 4.87 -3.22
N GLU A 333 27.53 5.72 -3.16
CA GLU A 333 26.79 5.97 -1.93
C GLU A 333 25.86 4.81 -1.57
N LEU A 334 25.27 4.14 -2.57
CA LEU A 334 24.49 2.92 -2.37
C LEU A 334 25.31 1.82 -1.69
N ARG A 335 26.57 1.60 -2.09
CA ARG A 335 27.45 0.63 -1.39
C ARG A 335 27.57 0.97 0.09
N HIS A 336 27.78 2.23 0.43
CA HIS A 336 27.86 2.66 1.82
C HIS A 336 26.53 2.49 2.55
N ALA A 337 25.40 2.76 1.89
CA ALA A 337 24.07 2.54 2.46
C ALA A 337 23.83 1.05 2.79
N LEU A 338 24.13 0.15 1.86
CA LEU A 338 23.97 -1.29 2.04
C LEU A 338 24.85 -1.82 3.17
N VAL A 339 26.12 -1.44 3.22
CA VAL A 339 27.04 -1.85 4.28
C VAL A 339 26.61 -1.31 5.64
N ASP A 340 26.11 -0.08 5.70
CA ASP A 340 25.56 0.52 6.91
C ASP A 340 24.36 -0.28 7.46
N PHE A 341 23.38 -0.62 6.60
CA PHE A 341 22.23 -1.42 7.00
C PHE A 341 22.62 -2.81 7.55
N ILE A 342 23.45 -3.57 6.83
CA ILE A 342 23.82 -4.91 7.28
C ILE A 342 24.65 -4.87 8.58
N THR A 343 25.48 -3.83 8.75
CA THR A 343 26.28 -3.62 9.97
C THR A 343 25.38 -3.31 11.16
N GLU A 344 24.38 -2.44 11.00
CA GLU A 344 23.37 -2.16 12.04
C GLU A 344 22.61 -3.42 12.44
N MET A 345 22.35 -4.31 11.49
CA MET A 345 21.71 -5.62 11.72
C MET A 345 22.65 -6.65 12.39
N GLY A 346 23.94 -6.34 12.53
CA GLY A 346 24.95 -7.19 13.18
C GLY A 346 25.69 -8.14 12.24
N TYR A 347 25.55 -7.97 10.92
CA TYR A 347 26.41 -8.67 9.97
C TYR A 347 27.81 -8.04 9.94
N SER A 348 28.80 -8.87 9.68
CA SER A 348 30.20 -8.50 9.49
C SER A 348 30.81 -9.38 8.39
N LYS A 349 32.02 -9.03 7.95
CA LYS A 349 32.77 -9.82 6.97
C LYS A 349 32.97 -11.27 7.40
N GLU A 350 33.05 -11.52 8.72
CA GLU A 350 33.32 -12.84 9.29
C GLU A 350 32.06 -13.72 9.42
N ASN A 351 30.86 -13.12 9.52
CA ASN A 351 29.62 -13.86 9.77
C ASN A 351 28.63 -13.89 8.61
N LEU A 352 28.82 -13.05 7.58
CA LEU A 352 27.95 -13.02 6.40
C LEU A 352 28.48 -13.97 5.32
N ASN A 353 28.02 -15.21 5.37
CA ASN A 353 28.48 -16.32 4.51
C ASN A 353 27.36 -16.94 3.65
N HIS A 354 26.24 -16.24 3.49
CA HIS A 354 25.08 -16.67 2.69
C HIS A 354 24.49 -15.48 1.93
N LEU A 355 23.60 -15.78 0.96
CA LEU A 355 22.90 -14.77 0.18
C LEU A 355 21.89 -14.00 1.04
N LEU A 356 22.05 -12.68 1.09
CA LEU A 356 21.12 -11.74 1.67
C LEU A 356 20.33 -11.05 0.55
N HIS A 357 19.02 -11.25 0.56
CA HIS A 357 18.14 -10.70 -0.46
C HIS A 357 17.80 -9.25 -0.11
N ILE A 358 18.08 -8.33 -1.04
CA ILE A 358 17.79 -6.90 -0.88
C ILE A 358 17.04 -6.41 -2.11
N GLY A 359 15.88 -5.80 -1.90
CA GLY A 359 15.01 -5.32 -2.96
C GLY A 359 14.75 -3.83 -2.88
N GLY A 360 14.31 -3.26 -3.99
CA GLY A 360 13.88 -1.87 -4.09
C GLY A 360 13.23 -1.61 -5.45
N ASP A 361 13.05 -0.32 -5.78
CA ASP A 361 12.47 0.10 -7.04
C ASP A 361 13.36 -0.27 -8.25
N GLY A 362 12.91 0.09 -9.46
CA GLY A 362 13.66 -0.24 -10.68
C GLY A 362 15.07 0.35 -10.73
N LEU A 363 15.24 1.60 -10.29
CA LEU A 363 16.52 2.28 -10.32
C LEU A 363 17.45 1.71 -9.24
N THR A 364 16.97 1.52 -8.02
CA THR A 364 17.67 0.81 -6.95
C THR A 364 18.18 -0.55 -7.40
N PHE A 365 17.30 -1.34 -8.02
CA PHE A 365 17.64 -2.67 -8.52
C PHE A 365 18.76 -2.60 -9.57
N GLU A 366 18.64 -1.68 -10.55
CA GLU A 366 19.68 -1.42 -11.54
C GLU A 366 21.02 -1.10 -10.89
N ARG A 367 21.02 -0.20 -9.90
CA ARG A 367 22.24 0.20 -9.18
C ARG A 367 22.85 -0.94 -8.39
N MET A 368 22.06 -1.80 -7.74
CA MET A 368 22.60 -2.97 -7.05
C MET A 368 23.22 -4.00 -8.02
N VAL A 369 22.58 -4.28 -9.15
CA VAL A 369 23.10 -5.18 -10.18
C VAL A 369 24.40 -4.64 -10.77
N LEU A 370 24.42 -3.35 -11.11
CA LEU A 370 25.61 -2.64 -11.57
C LEU A 370 26.72 -2.69 -10.51
N LEU A 371 26.41 -2.38 -9.25
CA LEU A 371 27.38 -2.40 -8.16
C LEU A 371 28.06 -3.78 -8.04
N LYS A 372 27.32 -4.89 -8.16
CA LYS A 372 27.92 -6.23 -8.17
C LYS A 372 28.88 -6.44 -9.35
N LEU A 373 28.55 -5.90 -10.52
CA LEU A 373 29.42 -5.98 -11.70
C LEU A 373 30.76 -5.26 -11.48
N TYR A 374 30.76 -4.12 -10.79
CA TYR A 374 32.00 -3.39 -10.47
C TYR A 374 32.80 -4.07 -9.38
N MET A 375 32.12 -4.49 -8.31
CA MET A 375 32.78 -5.00 -7.12
C MET A 375 33.39 -6.39 -7.33
N GLN A 376 32.99 -7.14 -8.36
CA GLN A 376 33.42 -8.53 -8.60
C GLN A 376 34.95 -8.75 -8.69
N PHE A 377 35.73 -7.69 -8.91
CA PHE A 377 37.19 -7.76 -9.07
C PHE A 377 37.99 -7.54 -7.78
N HIS A 378 37.31 -7.35 -6.64
CA HIS A 378 37.98 -7.21 -5.35
C HIS A 378 38.51 -8.56 -4.80
N ASP A 379 39.43 -8.50 -3.85
CA ASP A 379 40.14 -9.69 -3.34
C ASP A 379 39.33 -10.58 -2.38
N SER A 380 38.16 -10.12 -1.90
CA SER A 380 37.40 -10.87 -0.90
C SER A 380 35.91 -10.95 -1.22
N PRO A 381 35.23 -12.08 -0.92
CA PRO A 381 33.81 -12.27 -1.26
C PRO A 381 32.88 -11.19 -0.68
N PHE A 382 33.23 -10.64 0.48
CA PHE A 382 32.48 -9.56 1.11
C PHE A 382 32.59 -8.26 0.32
N GLU A 383 33.81 -7.88 -0.09
CA GLU A 383 34.06 -6.69 -0.91
C GLU A 383 33.45 -6.86 -2.30
N CYS A 384 33.48 -8.07 -2.86
CA CYS A 384 32.82 -8.39 -4.12
C CYS A 384 31.29 -8.36 -4.08
N LEU A 385 30.70 -8.15 -2.89
CA LEU A 385 29.25 -8.20 -2.68
C LEU A 385 28.62 -9.50 -3.14
N GLU A 386 29.34 -10.62 -3.03
CA GLU A 386 28.81 -11.92 -3.43
C GLU A 386 27.59 -12.33 -2.58
N TRP A 387 27.55 -11.83 -1.35
CA TRP A 387 26.43 -11.99 -0.42
C TRP A 387 25.16 -11.25 -0.87
N LEU A 388 25.26 -10.22 -1.70
CA LEU A 388 24.10 -9.41 -2.10
C LEU A 388 23.30 -10.15 -3.17
N GLN A 389 22.03 -10.47 -2.91
CA GLN A 389 21.10 -10.95 -3.92
C GLN A 389 20.05 -9.86 -4.22
N PRO A 390 20.27 -9.03 -5.26
CA PRO A 390 19.33 -7.97 -5.59
C PRO A 390 18.05 -8.56 -6.16
N PHE A 391 16.90 -7.94 -5.89
CA PHE A 391 15.65 -8.29 -6.55
C PHE A 391 14.78 -7.07 -6.85
N LEU A 392 13.99 -7.16 -7.91
CA LEU A 392 13.06 -6.11 -8.33
C LEU A 392 11.75 -6.20 -7.53
N GLU A 393 11.28 -5.08 -7.00
CA GLU A 393 9.97 -5.03 -6.33
C GLU A 393 8.78 -4.87 -7.29
N ILE A 394 7.62 -5.33 -6.85
CA ILE A 394 6.47 -5.60 -7.74
C ILE A 394 5.61 -4.35 -7.98
N TRP A 395 5.41 -3.50 -6.97
CA TRP A 395 4.44 -2.41 -7.10
C TRP A 395 4.91 -1.35 -8.08
N HIS A 396 6.18 -0.97 -8.07
CA HIS A 396 6.73 -0.05 -9.06
C HIS A 396 6.73 -0.63 -10.49
N ALA A 397 6.88 -1.95 -10.66
CA ALA A 397 6.70 -2.60 -11.95
C ALA A 397 5.24 -2.53 -12.43
N CYS A 398 4.28 -2.78 -11.53
CA CYS A 398 2.85 -2.60 -11.80
C CYS A 398 2.50 -1.15 -12.16
N TRP A 399 3.06 -0.19 -11.43
CA TRP A 399 2.85 1.24 -11.68
C TRP A 399 3.43 1.67 -13.03
N THR A 400 4.61 1.16 -13.39
CA THR A 400 5.20 1.45 -14.70
C THR A 400 4.40 0.82 -15.84
N ASP A 401 3.83 -0.38 -15.65
CA ASP A 401 2.91 -0.98 -16.63
C ASP A 401 1.62 -0.16 -16.77
N LEU A 402 1.08 0.37 -15.66
CA LEU A 402 -0.06 1.29 -15.72
C LEU A 402 0.30 2.54 -16.54
N SER A 403 1.48 3.15 -16.31
CA SER A 403 1.94 4.31 -17.09
C SER A 403 2.09 3.97 -18.58
N ARG A 404 2.63 2.79 -18.91
CA ARG A 404 2.68 2.27 -20.28
C ARG A 404 1.29 2.19 -20.90
N ILE A 405 0.30 1.67 -20.18
CA ILE A 405 -1.09 1.59 -20.67
C ILE A 405 -1.63 2.99 -20.99
N TYR A 406 -1.38 3.98 -20.14
CA TYR A 406 -1.79 5.36 -20.43
C TYR A 406 -1.05 5.94 -21.64
N GLU A 407 0.27 5.81 -21.73
CA GLU A 407 1.04 6.26 -22.90
C GLU A 407 0.52 5.61 -24.20
N ALA A 408 0.20 4.32 -24.16
CA ALA A 408 -0.30 3.54 -25.29
C ALA A 408 -1.77 3.84 -25.63
N HIS A 409 -2.65 4.08 -24.66
CA HIS A 409 -4.12 4.11 -24.88
C HIS A 409 -4.77 5.48 -24.65
N TRP A 410 -4.03 6.50 -24.16
CA TRP A 410 -4.62 7.80 -23.81
C TRP A 410 -5.27 8.52 -24.99
N GLY A 411 -4.55 8.74 -26.09
CA GLY A 411 -5.06 9.59 -27.17
C GLY A 411 -5.23 11.05 -26.71
N ASN A 412 -6.44 11.59 -26.82
CA ASN A 412 -6.78 12.96 -26.39
C ASN A 412 -8.17 12.97 -25.72
N LEU A 413 -8.41 13.89 -24.78
CA LEU A 413 -9.73 14.11 -24.17
C LEU A 413 -10.81 14.46 -25.21
N LEU A 414 -10.42 15.16 -26.28
CA LEU A 414 -11.30 15.55 -27.39
C LEU A 414 -11.32 14.51 -28.53
N SER A 415 -10.77 13.31 -28.30
CA SER A 415 -10.84 12.23 -29.29
C SER A 415 -12.30 11.83 -29.52
N ASN A 416 -12.70 11.69 -30.78
CA ASN A 416 -13.98 11.07 -31.14
C ASN A 416 -13.92 9.53 -31.11
N ASP A 417 -12.73 8.95 -30.88
CA ASP A 417 -12.58 7.50 -30.81
C ASP A 417 -13.01 6.96 -29.44
N PRO A 418 -14.09 6.16 -29.34
CA PRO A 418 -14.53 5.55 -28.09
C PRO A 418 -13.54 4.51 -27.53
N SER A 419 -12.55 4.04 -28.31
CA SER A 419 -11.48 3.15 -27.85
C SER A 419 -10.45 3.86 -26.94
N SER A 420 -10.35 5.19 -27.00
CA SER A 420 -9.30 5.97 -26.34
C SER A 420 -9.62 6.24 -24.88
N LEU A 421 -8.64 6.06 -23.97
CA LEU A 421 -8.83 6.37 -22.55
C LEU A 421 -9.18 7.84 -22.30
N GLY A 422 -8.60 8.77 -23.08
CA GLY A 422 -8.91 10.19 -22.99
C GLY A 422 -10.37 10.50 -23.31
N ASN A 423 -10.94 9.90 -24.36
CA ASN A 423 -12.37 10.03 -24.66
C ASN A 423 -13.24 9.57 -23.48
N ASN A 424 -12.96 8.38 -22.95
CA ASN A 424 -13.70 7.80 -21.83
C ASN A 424 -13.55 8.66 -20.55
N ALA A 425 -12.35 9.16 -20.26
CA ALA A 425 -12.09 10.07 -19.15
C ALA A 425 -12.90 11.37 -19.27
N ASN A 426 -13.01 11.95 -20.47
CA ASN A 426 -13.79 13.16 -20.73
C ASN A 426 -15.30 12.93 -20.48
N HIS A 427 -15.82 11.77 -20.89
CA HIS A 427 -17.21 11.39 -20.59
C HIS A 427 -17.48 11.21 -19.10
N LEU A 428 -16.48 10.74 -18.34
CA LEU A 428 -16.54 10.60 -16.89
C LEU A 428 -16.11 11.86 -16.12
N LYS A 429 -15.83 12.97 -16.81
CA LYS A 429 -15.34 14.23 -16.19
C LYS A 429 -14.07 14.06 -15.36
N ARG A 430 -13.21 13.11 -15.72
CA ARG A 430 -11.89 12.89 -15.11
C ARG A 430 -10.82 13.74 -15.79
N LYS A 431 -9.87 14.26 -15.00
CA LYS A 431 -8.77 15.09 -15.50
C LYS A 431 -7.72 14.24 -16.23
N ALA A 432 -7.11 14.82 -17.27
CA ALA A 432 -5.95 14.23 -17.91
C ALA A 432 -4.76 14.13 -16.95
N PRO A 433 -3.95 13.05 -17.02
CA PRO A 433 -2.67 13.01 -16.34
C PRO A 433 -1.80 14.18 -16.78
N SER A 434 -1.06 14.77 -15.83
CA SER A 434 -0.04 15.77 -16.13
C SER A 434 1.09 15.19 -16.98
N ASN A 435 1.41 13.90 -16.78
CA ASN A 435 2.42 13.17 -17.52
C ASN A 435 1.95 11.74 -17.82
N LEU A 436 1.83 11.40 -19.11
CA LEU A 436 1.43 10.04 -19.52
C LEU A 436 2.50 8.97 -19.27
N LYS A 437 3.77 9.37 -19.12
CA LYS A 437 4.88 8.45 -18.83
C LYS A 437 5.01 8.14 -17.33
N LYS A 438 4.32 8.89 -16.47
CA LYS A 438 4.31 8.65 -15.01
C LYS A 438 3.00 9.20 -14.46
N VAL A 439 1.95 8.39 -14.55
CA VAL A 439 0.61 8.76 -14.05
C VAL A 439 0.53 8.55 -12.54
N ASP A 440 -0.33 9.25 -11.81
CA ASP A 440 -0.56 8.94 -10.40
C ASP A 440 -1.21 7.56 -10.22
N TYR A 441 -0.66 6.69 -9.37
CA TYR A 441 -1.08 5.29 -9.34
C TYR A 441 -2.57 5.08 -9.01
N TYR A 442 -3.07 5.63 -7.91
CA TYR A 442 -4.43 5.32 -7.43
C TYR A 442 -5.53 5.88 -8.34
N PRO A 443 -5.57 7.19 -8.68
CA PRO A 443 -6.64 7.73 -9.51
C PRO A 443 -6.70 7.09 -10.91
N TYR A 444 -5.54 6.74 -11.47
CA TYR A 444 -5.45 6.22 -12.82
C TYR A 444 -5.56 4.69 -12.90
N SER A 445 -5.24 3.95 -11.83
CA SER A 445 -5.62 2.53 -11.75
C SER A 445 -7.13 2.36 -11.59
N GLU A 446 -7.78 3.18 -10.76
CA GLU A 446 -9.24 3.23 -10.61
C GLU A 446 -9.92 3.47 -11.97
N LEU A 447 -9.53 4.54 -12.69
CA LEU A 447 -10.09 4.87 -14.00
C LEU A 447 -9.86 3.76 -15.05
N ALA A 448 -8.65 3.21 -15.13
CA ALA A 448 -8.34 2.16 -16.09
C ALA A 448 -9.17 0.89 -15.83
N TYR A 449 -9.31 0.49 -14.56
CA TYR A 449 -10.09 -0.70 -14.19
C TYR A 449 -11.60 -0.49 -14.32
N GLN A 450 -12.10 0.73 -14.10
CA GLN A 450 -13.50 1.08 -14.37
C GLN A 450 -13.82 1.01 -15.87
N ILE A 451 -12.93 1.52 -16.73
CA ILE A 451 -13.08 1.42 -18.19
C ILE A 451 -13.01 -0.04 -18.64
N LEU A 452 -12.10 -0.83 -18.07
CA LEU A 452 -12.00 -2.27 -18.32
C LEU A 452 -13.32 -2.97 -17.97
N ASP A 453 -13.90 -2.71 -16.80
CA ASP A 453 -15.17 -3.32 -16.39
C ASP A 453 -16.30 -2.98 -17.36
N ALA A 454 -16.46 -1.71 -17.72
CA ALA A 454 -17.48 -1.29 -18.67
C ALA A 454 -17.33 -1.95 -20.04
N ARG A 455 -16.10 -2.12 -20.56
CA ARG A 455 -15.86 -2.78 -21.85
C ARG A 455 -16.12 -4.27 -21.79
N VAL A 456 -15.70 -4.96 -20.73
CA VAL A 456 -16.00 -6.39 -20.55
C VAL A 456 -17.50 -6.61 -20.45
N LEU A 457 -18.23 -5.75 -19.72
CA LEU A 457 -19.69 -5.81 -19.64
C LEU A 457 -20.37 -5.53 -20.98
N ASP A 458 -19.83 -4.62 -21.79
CA ASP A 458 -20.34 -4.40 -23.15
C ASP A 458 -20.10 -5.61 -24.07
N CYS A 459 -18.95 -6.27 -23.96
CA CYS A 459 -18.67 -7.55 -24.64
C CYS A 459 -19.68 -8.64 -24.21
N TRP A 460 -20.00 -8.74 -22.92
CA TRP A 460 -21.06 -9.62 -22.42
C TRP A 460 -22.41 -9.28 -23.02
N ARG A 461 -22.80 -8.00 -23.01
CA ARG A 461 -24.06 -7.51 -23.60
C ARG A 461 -24.18 -7.92 -25.06
N VAL A 462 -23.15 -7.69 -25.87
CA VAL A 462 -23.12 -8.08 -27.29
C VAL A 462 -23.36 -9.58 -27.47
N LEU A 463 -22.76 -10.42 -26.61
CA LEU A 463 -22.88 -11.87 -26.72
C LEU A 463 -24.26 -12.41 -26.29
N VAL A 464 -24.79 -11.96 -25.14
CA VAL A 464 -25.99 -12.59 -24.55
C VAL A 464 -27.28 -11.82 -24.78
N ALA A 465 -27.20 -10.48 -24.88
CA ALA A 465 -28.37 -9.61 -25.06
C ALA A 465 -28.47 -9.06 -26.50
N GLY A 466 -27.40 -9.20 -27.30
CA GLY A 466 -27.34 -8.70 -28.67
C GLY A 466 -27.01 -7.21 -28.77
N LYS A 467 -26.93 -6.73 -30.02
CA LYS A 467 -26.50 -5.36 -30.38
C LYS A 467 -27.29 -4.26 -29.67
N ASP A 468 -28.61 -4.38 -29.58
CA ASP A 468 -29.50 -3.38 -28.97
C ASP A 468 -30.00 -3.80 -27.58
N GLY A 469 -29.48 -4.90 -27.03
CA GLY A 469 -29.94 -5.48 -25.77
C GLY A 469 -29.59 -4.67 -24.52
N ASP A 470 -30.25 -5.04 -23.42
CA ASP A 470 -29.92 -4.64 -22.06
C ASP A 470 -29.36 -5.85 -21.31
N LEU A 471 -28.14 -5.73 -20.79
CA LEU A 471 -27.45 -6.82 -20.10
C LEU A 471 -28.15 -7.18 -18.78
N ILE A 472 -28.56 -6.18 -18.00
CA ILE A 472 -29.20 -6.41 -16.69
C ILE A 472 -30.58 -7.02 -16.93
N GLY A 473 -31.40 -6.38 -17.78
CA GLY A 473 -32.71 -6.87 -18.15
C GLY A 473 -32.70 -8.29 -18.72
N HIS A 474 -31.68 -8.68 -19.51
CA HIS A 474 -31.52 -10.04 -20.01
C HIS A 474 -31.43 -11.08 -18.86
N PHE A 475 -30.54 -10.85 -17.89
CA PHE A 475 -30.37 -11.78 -16.77
C PHE A 475 -31.51 -11.72 -15.75
N GLU A 476 -32.15 -10.56 -15.58
CA GLU A 476 -33.35 -10.44 -14.74
C GLU A 476 -34.53 -11.21 -15.33
N ALA A 477 -34.76 -11.10 -16.65
CA ALA A 477 -35.76 -11.90 -17.34
C ALA A 477 -35.45 -13.41 -17.27
N ALA A 478 -34.19 -13.80 -17.46
CA ALA A 478 -33.77 -15.19 -17.30
C ALA A 478 -33.98 -15.70 -15.86
N ASN A 479 -33.72 -14.87 -14.84
CA ASN A 479 -33.98 -15.21 -13.44
C ASN A 479 -35.47 -15.35 -13.13
N ALA A 480 -36.30 -14.42 -13.61
CA ALA A 480 -37.75 -14.47 -13.46
C ALA A 480 -38.33 -15.76 -14.08
N ASN A 481 -37.78 -16.17 -15.22
CA ASN A 481 -38.16 -17.40 -15.92
C ASN A 481 -37.47 -18.68 -15.39
N LYS A 482 -36.68 -18.59 -14.30
CA LYS A 482 -35.89 -19.69 -13.73
C LYS A 482 -34.95 -20.38 -14.73
N ASN A 483 -34.49 -19.64 -15.73
CA ASN A 483 -33.64 -20.11 -16.82
C ASN A 483 -32.28 -19.39 -16.82
N LEU A 484 -31.72 -19.13 -15.63
CA LEU A 484 -30.37 -18.57 -15.54
C LEU A 484 -29.34 -19.60 -15.99
N PRO A 485 -28.36 -19.22 -16.83
CA PRO A 485 -27.24 -20.08 -17.18
C PRO A 485 -26.52 -20.62 -15.95
N ALA A 486 -26.03 -21.86 -16.05
CA ALA A 486 -25.18 -22.45 -15.03
C ALA A 486 -23.83 -21.72 -14.94
N LEU A 487 -23.15 -21.80 -13.79
CA LEU A 487 -21.86 -21.13 -13.62
C LEU A 487 -20.80 -21.67 -14.60
N GLU A 488 -20.84 -22.97 -14.90
CA GLU A 488 -19.96 -23.65 -15.85
C GLU A 488 -20.17 -23.13 -17.27
N GLU A 489 -21.43 -22.86 -17.64
CA GLU A 489 -21.78 -22.25 -18.92
C GLU A 489 -21.26 -20.82 -19.00
N LEU A 490 -21.49 -20.01 -17.97
CA LEU A 490 -20.94 -18.65 -17.89
C LEU A 490 -19.41 -18.64 -17.95
N HIS A 491 -18.73 -19.62 -17.33
CA HIS A 491 -17.29 -19.75 -17.42
C HIS A 491 -16.81 -20.10 -18.84
N SER A 492 -17.52 -20.98 -19.55
CA SER A 492 -17.25 -21.28 -20.96
C SER A 492 -17.44 -20.05 -21.85
N LEU A 493 -18.52 -19.29 -21.64
CA LEU A 493 -18.77 -18.04 -22.35
C LEU A 493 -17.70 -16.98 -22.05
N ALA A 494 -17.23 -16.87 -20.80
CA ALA A 494 -16.15 -15.97 -20.43
C ALA A 494 -14.83 -16.33 -21.15
N THR A 495 -14.54 -17.62 -21.29
CA THR A 495 -13.37 -18.11 -22.04
C THR A 495 -13.47 -17.74 -23.51
N THR A 496 -14.67 -17.89 -24.09
CA THR A 496 -14.95 -17.51 -25.49
C THR A 496 -14.82 -15.99 -25.68
N LEU A 497 -15.36 -15.18 -24.78
CA LEU A 497 -15.24 -13.73 -24.81
C LEU A 497 -13.79 -13.27 -24.71
N PHE A 498 -13.01 -13.87 -23.80
CA PHE A 498 -11.60 -13.54 -23.68
C PHE A 498 -10.84 -13.91 -24.95
N ALA A 499 -11.07 -15.10 -25.53
CA ALA A 499 -10.47 -15.49 -26.81
C ALA A 499 -10.81 -14.53 -27.96
N ARG A 500 -12.03 -13.98 -27.95
CA ARG A 500 -12.56 -13.09 -29.00
C ARG A 500 -12.05 -11.64 -28.89
N TYR A 501 -11.94 -11.11 -27.68
CA TYR A 501 -11.66 -9.68 -27.45
C TYR A 501 -10.41 -9.41 -26.61
N GLY A 502 -10.10 -10.27 -25.65
CA GLY A 502 -9.04 -10.05 -24.64
C GLY A 502 -7.74 -10.79 -24.90
N HIS A 503 -7.69 -11.71 -25.87
CA HIS A 503 -6.49 -12.47 -26.19
C HIS A 503 -5.53 -11.66 -27.08
N PRO A 504 -4.19 -11.81 -26.98
CA PRO A 504 -3.22 -11.07 -27.79
C PRO A 504 -3.50 -10.98 -29.31
N HIS A 505 -4.02 -12.06 -29.92
CA HIS A 505 -4.36 -12.11 -31.35
C HIS A 505 -5.64 -11.35 -31.73
N ALA A 506 -6.50 -10.98 -30.76
CA ALA A 506 -7.75 -10.26 -31.06
C ALA A 506 -7.50 -8.90 -31.72
N PHE A 507 -6.38 -8.23 -31.37
CA PHE A 507 -5.90 -7.02 -32.04
C PHE A 507 -5.59 -7.26 -33.52
N GLU A 508 -4.78 -8.28 -33.82
CA GLU A 508 -4.37 -8.64 -35.19
C GLU A 508 -5.57 -9.04 -36.05
N PHE A 509 -6.51 -9.79 -35.48
CA PHE A 509 -7.72 -10.20 -36.20
C PHE A 509 -8.62 -9.03 -36.55
N ALA A 510 -8.77 -8.05 -35.65
CA ALA A 510 -9.56 -6.85 -35.89
C ALA A 510 -8.91 -5.93 -36.93
N ILE A 511 -7.58 -5.74 -36.87
CA ILE A 511 -6.88 -4.80 -37.76
C ILE A 511 -6.71 -5.34 -39.19
N ASP A 512 -6.54 -6.65 -39.34
CA ASP A 512 -6.34 -7.29 -40.65
C ASP A 512 -7.62 -7.92 -41.23
N ASN A 513 -8.71 -7.94 -40.45
CA ASN A 513 -9.91 -8.73 -40.76
C ASN A 513 -9.58 -10.20 -41.08
N SER A 514 -8.75 -10.81 -40.23
CA SER A 514 -8.16 -12.13 -40.46
C SER A 514 -8.80 -13.25 -39.63
N TYR A 515 -10.04 -13.07 -39.16
CA TYR A 515 -10.80 -14.05 -38.39
C TYR A 515 -10.96 -15.37 -39.15
N ARG A 516 -10.42 -16.46 -38.60
CA ARG A 516 -10.51 -17.82 -39.19
C ARG A 516 -11.44 -18.76 -38.45
N GLN A 517 -11.67 -18.52 -37.16
CA GLN A 517 -12.48 -19.36 -36.27
C GLN A 517 -13.68 -18.56 -35.78
N GLU A 518 -14.84 -19.20 -35.74
CA GLU A 518 -16.10 -18.56 -35.37
C GLU A 518 -16.10 -18.14 -33.89
N GLU A 519 -15.42 -18.91 -33.03
CA GLU A 519 -15.26 -18.63 -31.61
C GLU A 519 -14.56 -17.28 -31.39
N THR A 520 -13.53 -17.00 -32.19
CA THR A 520 -12.74 -15.75 -32.14
C THR A 520 -13.37 -14.59 -32.92
N ARG A 521 -14.44 -14.84 -33.68
CA ARG A 521 -15.03 -13.85 -34.57
C ARG A 521 -15.89 -12.84 -33.81
N VAL A 522 -15.63 -11.56 -34.02
CA VAL A 522 -16.45 -10.47 -33.46
C VAL A 522 -17.72 -10.31 -34.32
N PRO A 523 -18.92 -10.17 -33.71
CA PRO A 523 -20.15 -9.94 -34.47
C PRO A 523 -20.09 -8.64 -35.28
N LEU A 524 -20.78 -8.62 -36.43
CA LEU A 524 -20.79 -7.46 -37.32
C LEU A 524 -21.65 -6.32 -36.76
N GLY A 525 -21.14 -5.10 -36.88
CA GLY A 525 -21.88 -3.87 -36.61
C GLY A 525 -22.46 -3.26 -37.89
N ASP A 526 -23.03 -2.07 -37.75
CA ASP A 526 -23.53 -1.30 -38.87
C ASP A 526 -22.36 -0.77 -39.72
N PRO A 527 -22.60 -0.50 -41.03
CA PRO A 527 -21.61 0.16 -41.87
C PRO A 527 -21.00 1.40 -41.20
N TRP A 528 -19.67 1.50 -41.24
CA TRP A 528 -18.99 2.64 -40.63
C TRP A 528 -19.11 3.88 -41.50
N THR A 529 -19.43 5.00 -40.85
CA THR A 529 -19.39 6.33 -41.43
C THR A 529 -18.47 7.22 -40.58
N PRO A 530 -17.51 7.94 -41.19
CA PRO A 530 -16.63 8.83 -40.44
C PRO A 530 -17.42 9.99 -39.81
N PRO A 531 -17.08 10.39 -38.56
CA PRO A 531 -17.67 11.59 -37.96
C PRO A 531 -17.34 12.84 -38.79
N PRO A 532 -18.18 13.89 -38.74
CA PRO A 532 -17.92 15.15 -39.44
C PRO A 532 -16.56 15.71 -39.05
N ALA A 533 -15.75 16.12 -40.03
CA ALA A 533 -14.45 16.72 -39.77
C ALA A 533 -14.64 18.07 -39.05
N ASP A 534 -14.14 18.17 -37.83
CA ASP A 534 -14.20 19.41 -37.06
C ASP A 534 -13.12 20.38 -37.56
N ASN A 535 -13.50 21.26 -38.49
CA ASN A 535 -12.60 22.25 -39.08
C ASN A 535 -12.17 23.36 -38.08
N SER A 536 -12.65 23.34 -36.84
CA SER A 536 -12.39 24.38 -35.83
C SER A 536 -11.01 24.28 -35.17
N SER A 537 -10.34 23.13 -35.22
CA SER A 537 -9.03 22.91 -34.57
C SER A 537 -7.81 23.33 -35.43
N ASN A 538 -8.03 23.75 -36.68
CA ASN A 538 -6.97 24.30 -37.55
C ASN A 538 -6.62 25.77 -37.28
N ALA A 539 -7.34 26.46 -36.39
CA ALA A 539 -7.16 27.90 -36.16
C ALA A 539 -6.13 28.28 -35.06
N LEU A 540 -5.63 27.32 -34.26
CA LEU A 540 -4.73 27.61 -33.11
C LEU A 540 -3.31 27.05 -33.24
N LEU A 541 -2.97 26.37 -34.35
CA LEU A 541 -1.62 25.84 -34.61
C LEU A 541 -0.95 26.52 -35.81
N THR A 542 -0.92 27.85 -35.83
CA THR A 542 -0.06 28.60 -36.77
C THR A 542 1.17 29.16 -36.06
N LYS A 543 2.18 28.32 -35.79
CA LYS A 543 3.61 28.72 -35.77
C LYS A 543 4.62 27.57 -35.57
N HIS A 544 4.44 26.40 -36.17
CA HIS A 544 5.59 25.51 -36.44
C HIS A 544 5.56 25.01 -37.88
N LYS A 545 6.72 25.16 -38.55
CA LYS A 545 6.95 24.95 -39.99
C LYS A 545 6.37 23.62 -40.48
N LYS A 546 5.41 23.71 -41.41
CA LYS A 546 4.92 22.59 -42.23
C LYS A 546 6.08 21.96 -43.00
N LYS A 547 6.50 20.75 -42.62
CA LYS A 547 7.01 19.78 -43.60
C LYS A 547 5.77 19.17 -44.28
N GLN A 548 5.58 19.50 -45.55
CA GLN A 548 4.55 18.89 -46.38
C GLN A 548 4.88 17.41 -46.59
N THR A 549 4.26 16.54 -45.81
CA THR A 549 4.19 15.12 -46.16
C THR A 549 3.05 14.95 -47.15
N LYS A 550 3.36 14.54 -48.38
CA LYS A 550 2.37 14.19 -49.40
C LYS A 550 1.36 13.21 -48.80
N GLN A 551 0.09 13.59 -48.77
CA GLN A 551 -1.03 12.69 -48.53
C GLN A 551 -1.06 11.67 -49.67
N GLN A 552 -0.40 10.54 -49.49
CA GLN A 552 -0.69 9.34 -50.27
C GLN A 552 -2.08 8.86 -49.84
N ALA A 553 -2.97 8.67 -50.82
CA ALA A 553 -4.26 8.04 -50.61
C ALA A 553 -4.07 6.69 -49.89
N LYS A 554 -4.38 6.63 -48.59
CA LYS A 554 -4.39 5.38 -47.81
C LYS A 554 -5.39 4.44 -48.48
N LYS A 555 -4.92 3.29 -48.97
CA LYS A 555 -5.79 2.16 -49.30
C LYS A 555 -6.68 1.91 -48.08
N THR A 556 -7.99 1.88 -48.29
CA THR A 556 -8.97 1.50 -47.26
C THR A 556 -8.71 0.06 -46.85
N SER A 557 -8.07 -0.13 -45.70
CA SER A 557 -7.95 -1.47 -45.10
C SER A 557 -9.34 -1.96 -44.71
N PRO A 558 -9.71 -3.23 -44.96
CA PRO A 558 -11.01 -3.76 -44.55
C PRO A 558 -11.16 -3.94 -43.02
N GLY A 559 -10.08 -3.76 -42.25
CA GLY A 559 -10.07 -3.91 -40.79
C GLY A 559 -10.76 -2.79 -40.01
N ASP A 560 -10.81 -2.95 -38.70
CA ASP A 560 -11.44 -2.04 -37.74
C ASP A 560 -10.42 -1.60 -36.68
N GLN A 561 -9.96 -0.36 -36.78
CA GLN A 561 -8.91 0.19 -35.91
C GLN A 561 -9.39 0.43 -34.48
N SER A 562 -10.60 0.99 -34.32
CA SER A 562 -11.15 1.32 -33.00
C SER A 562 -11.47 0.05 -32.20
N LEU A 563 -11.97 -1.01 -32.87
CA LEU A 563 -12.11 -2.33 -32.24
C LEU A 563 -10.76 -2.91 -31.84
N ALA A 564 -9.76 -2.87 -32.74
CA ALA A 564 -8.43 -3.39 -32.46
C ALA A 564 -7.81 -2.71 -31.23
N GLU A 565 -7.88 -1.38 -31.16
CA GLU A 565 -7.42 -0.61 -30.00
C GLU A 565 -8.14 -1.01 -28.71
N SER A 566 -9.47 -1.21 -28.77
CA SER A 566 -10.23 -1.71 -27.62
C SER A 566 -9.81 -3.12 -27.18
N CYS A 567 -9.60 -4.05 -28.13
CA CYS A 567 -9.12 -5.40 -27.85
C CYS A 567 -7.73 -5.38 -27.18
N ARG A 568 -6.81 -4.54 -27.66
CA ARG A 568 -5.48 -4.41 -27.05
C ARG A 568 -5.57 -3.82 -25.63
N PHE A 569 -6.40 -2.81 -25.42
CA PHE A 569 -6.64 -2.27 -24.06
C PHE A 569 -7.22 -3.34 -23.12
N LEU A 570 -8.21 -4.11 -23.59
CA LEU A 570 -8.83 -5.19 -22.83
C LEU A 570 -7.78 -6.21 -22.36
N TYR A 571 -6.84 -6.61 -23.23
CA TYR A 571 -5.72 -7.47 -22.83
C TYR A 571 -4.82 -6.79 -21.78
N ASP A 572 -4.29 -5.61 -22.11
CA ASP A 572 -3.31 -4.91 -21.30
C ASP A 572 -3.84 -4.62 -19.88
N ALA A 573 -5.05 -4.06 -19.78
CA ALA A 573 -5.66 -3.72 -18.50
C ALA A 573 -6.06 -4.98 -17.69
N THR A 574 -6.49 -6.06 -18.34
CA THR A 574 -6.80 -7.34 -17.66
C THR A 574 -5.54 -7.92 -17.02
N VAL A 575 -4.43 -7.96 -17.77
CA VAL A 575 -3.12 -8.45 -17.30
C VAL A 575 -2.59 -7.57 -16.16
N SER A 576 -2.66 -6.25 -16.30
CA SER A 576 -2.24 -5.30 -15.27
C SER A 576 -3.02 -5.50 -13.96
N ARG A 577 -4.35 -5.62 -14.04
CA ARG A 577 -5.20 -5.89 -12.88
C ARG A 577 -4.98 -7.26 -12.28
N GLU A 578 -4.66 -8.26 -13.09
CA GLU A 578 -4.39 -9.61 -12.62
C GLU A 578 -3.18 -9.66 -11.68
N LEU A 579 -2.16 -8.84 -11.92
CA LEU A 579 -1.03 -8.67 -11.00
C LEU A 579 -1.47 -8.16 -9.62
N VAL A 580 -2.39 -7.18 -9.60
CA VAL A 580 -2.95 -6.62 -8.35
C VAL A 580 -3.78 -7.67 -7.61
N TYR A 581 -4.61 -8.43 -8.32
CA TYR A 581 -5.38 -9.52 -7.70
C TYR A 581 -4.49 -10.63 -7.16
N ALA A 582 -3.51 -11.08 -7.93
CA ALA A 582 -2.54 -12.10 -7.51
C ALA A 582 -1.79 -11.67 -6.24
N THR A 583 -1.39 -10.39 -6.18
CA THR A 583 -0.72 -9.80 -5.03
C THR A 583 -1.60 -9.83 -3.80
N SER A 584 -2.84 -9.35 -3.88
CA SER A 584 -3.74 -9.33 -2.72
C SER A 584 -4.15 -10.74 -2.28
N ASP A 585 -4.36 -11.67 -3.21
CA ASP A 585 -4.66 -13.08 -2.91
C ASP A 585 -3.47 -13.83 -2.28
N GLY A 586 -2.25 -13.27 -2.36
CA GLY A 586 -1.02 -13.92 -1.90
C GLY A 586 -0.59 -15.08 -2.79
N ASP A 587 -0.96 -15.08 -4.07
CA ASP A 587 -0.54 -16.07 -5.05
C ASP A 587 0.63 -15.52 -5.87
N ILE A 588 1.84 -15.76 -5.37
CA ILE A 588 3.07 -15.31 -6.03
C ILE A 588 3.29 -16.00 -7.39
N GLY A 589 2.76 -17.21 -7.56
CA GLY A 589 2.87 -17.95 -8.82
C GLY A 589 2.11 -17.24 -9.94
N ARG A 590 0.89 -16.73 -9.65
CA ARG A 590 0.13 -15.88 -10.58
C ARG A 590 0.90 -14.61 -10.93
N ALA A 591 1.35 -13.88 -9.91
CA ALA A 591 2.06 -12.63 -10.09
C ALA A 591 3.32 -12.81 -10.96
N TYR A 592 4.08 -13.87 -10.70
CA TYR A 592 5.30 -14.16 -11.44
C TYR A 592 5.05 -14.51 -12.91
N GLU A 593 3.96 -15.24 -13.24
CA GLU A 593 3.57 -15.45 -14.65
C GLU A 593 3.22 -14.14 -15.36
N ILE A 594 2.51 -13.24 -14.69
CA ILE A 594 2.15 -11.93 -15.25
C ILE A 594 3.40 -11.08 -15.49
N LEU A 595 4.32 -11.02 -14.52
CA LEU A 595 5.59 -10.29 -14.66
C LEU A 595 6.43 -10.80 -15.85
N LYS A 596 6.52 -12.13 -16.05
CA LYS A 596 7.21 -12.68 -17.23
C LYS A 596 6.56 -12.23 -18.55
N SER A 597 5.23 -12.14 -18.60
CA SER A 597 4.53 -11.65 -19.81
C SER A 597 4.76 -10.15 -20.08
N MET A 598 4.94 -9.34 -19.03
CA MET A 598 5.18 -7.89 -19.14
C MET A 598 6.54 -7.56 -19.78
N ILE A 599 7.50 -8.48 -19.81
CA ILE A 599 8.78 -8.32 -20.53
C ILE A 599 8.53 -7.90 -21.98
N PHE A 600 7.55 -8.53 -22.63
CA PHE A 600 7.26 -8.27 -24.03
C PHE A 600 6.59 -6.91 -24.24
N THR A 601 5.66 -6.48 -23.38
CA THR A 601 5.03 -5.15 -23.52
C THR A 601 6.03 -4.04 -23.22
N PHE A 602 6.86 -4.17 -22.18
CA PHE A 602 7.90 -3.18 -21.90
C PHE A 602 8.93 -3.08 -23.03
N ALA A 603 9.28 -4.20 -23.69
CA ALA A 603 10.20 -4.20 -24.82
C ALA A 603 9.73 -3.31 -25.98
N GLY A 604 8.42 -3.24 -26.22
CA GLY A 604 7.80 -2.48 -27.30
C GLY A 604 7.48 -1.03 -26.95
N SER A 605 7.42 -0.70 -25.65
CA SER A 605 7.08 0.63 -25.13
C SER A 605 8.28 1.58 -25.01
N SER A 606 8.04 2.78 -24.46
CA SER A 606 9.11 3.71 -24.04
C SER A 606 9.78 3.30 -22.72
N HIS A 607 9.16 2.42 -21.94
CA HIS A 607 9.61 1.96 -20.62
C HIS A 607 10.59 0.78 -20.70
N THR A 608 11.58 0.85 -21.59
CA THR A 608 12.47 -0.28 -21.87
C THR A 608 13.40 -0.64 -20.73
N LYS A 609 13.61 0.24 -19.74
CA LYS A 609 14.37 -0.09 -18.53
C LYS A 609 13.71 -1.23 -17.74
N TYR A 610 12.39 -1.20 -17.60
CA TYR A 610 11.65 -2.28 -16.92
C TYR A 610 11.68 -3.62 -17.68
N MET A 611 11.90 -3.58 -19.00
CA MET A 611 12.20 -4.79 -19.75
C MET A 611 13.55 -5.38 -19.34
N ASN A 612 14.60 -4.54 -19.21
CA ASN A 612 15.91 -5.00 -18.73
C ASN A 612 15.82 -5.53 -17.29
N TYR A 613 15.09 -4.86 -16.41
CA TYR A 613 14.96 -5.26 -15.01
C TYR A 613 14.25 -6.61 -14.87
N LEU A 614 13.15 -6.82 -15.61
CA LEU A 614 12.44 -8.10 -15.59
C LEU A 614 13.22 -9.22 -16.27
N LEU A 615 13.98 -8.94 -17.34
CA LEU A 615 14.89 -9.93 -17.93
C LEU A 615 15.96 -10.34 -16.94
N GLU A 616 16.59 -9.40 -16.24
CA GLU A 616 17.58 -9.69 -15.21
C GLU A 616 16.99 -10.56 -14.10
N MET A 617 15.81 -10.18 -13.58
CA MET A 617 15.12 -10.91 -12.53
C MET A 617 14.73 -12.34 -12.97
N VAL A 618 14.16 -12.50 -14.15
CA VAL A 618 13.73 -13.81 -14.66
C VAL A 618 14.93 -14.69 -15.00
N CYS A 619 16.00 -14.15 -15.60
CA CYS A 619 17.22 -14.91 -15.84
C CYS A 619 17.92 -15.31 -14.52
N ASP A 620 17.95 -14.43 -13.51
CA ASP A 620 18.52 -14.76 -12.21
C ASP A 620 17.77 -15.93 -11.55
N LEU A 621 16.42 -15.92 -11.60
CA LEU A 621 15.58 -16.95 -11.01
C LEU A 621 15.56 -18.27 -11.79
N GLU A 622 15.48 -18.23 -13.12
CA GLU A 622 15.29 -19.42 -13.96
C GLU A 622 16.60 -20.07 -14.41
N LEU A 623 17.66 -19.28 -14.59
CA LEU A 623 18.92 -19.75 -15.16
C LEU A 623 20.07 -19.78 -14.16
N GLU A 624 20.03 -18.90 -13.15
CA GLU A 624 21.17 -18.63 -12.26
C GLU A 624 20.89 -18.94 -10.79
N SER A 625 19.73 -19.52 -10.50
CA SER A 625 19.33 -19.96 -9.16
C SER A 625 18.93 -21.43 -9.19
N SER A 626 19.14 -22.13 -8.06
CA SER A 626 18.59 -23.47 -7.91
C SER A 626 17.06 -23.38 -7.82
N PRO A 627 16.31 -24.44 -8.18
CA PRO A 627 14.87 -24.47 -7.98
C PRO A 627 14.46 -24.19 -6.54
N GLU A 628 15.26 -24.65 -5.57
CA GLU A 628 15.06 -24.42 -4.15
C GLU A 628 15.26 -22.95 -3.78
N LEU A 629 16.30 -22.29 -4.31
CA LEU A 629 16.55 -20.86 -4.07
C LEU A 629 15.45 -19.99 -4.67
N ARG A 630 15.05 -20.29 -5.91
CA ARG A 630 13.92 -19.62 -6.57
C ARG A 630 12.65 -19.75 -5.73
N ASN A 631 12.29 -20.95 -5.32
CA ASN A 631 11.08 -21.19 -4.53
C ASN A 631 11.14 -20.51 -3.15
N ALA A 632 12.32 -20.50 -2.51
CA ALA A 632 12.55 -19.80 -1.24
C ALA A 632 12.39 -18.28 -1.41
N PHE A 633 12.91 -17.70 -2.49
CA PHE A 633 12.72 -16.29 -2.80
C PHE A 633 11.24 -15.96 -3.07
N LEU A 634 10.56 -16.72 -3.94
CA LEU A 634 9.13 -16.50 -4.25
C LEU A 634 8.26 -16.56 -2.98
N ALA A 635 8.62 -17.38 -1.99
CA ALA A 635 7.93 -17.44 -0.71
C ALA A 635 8.01 -16.15 0.13
N ASN A 636 8.92 -15.23 -0.22
CA ASN A 636 9.25 -14.02 0.53
C ASN A 636 9.05 -12.71 -0.24
N TRP A 637 8.65 -12.76 -1.52
CA TRP A 637 8.52 -11.57 -2.36
C TRP A 637 7.37 -10.65 -1.92
N PHE A 638 6.27 -11.22 -1.41
CA PHE A 638 5.18 -10.47 -0.79
C PHE A 638 5.30 -10.36 0.73
N VAL A 639 4.58 -9.38 1.30
CA VAL A 639 4.45 -9.19 2.74
C VAL A 639 2.98 -9.20 3.15
N ASN A 640 2.68 -9.68 4.35
CA ASN A 640 1.37 -9.64 4.98
C ASN A 640 1.46 -9.07 6.40
N PRO A 641 1.52 -7.73 6.55
CA PRO A 641 1.61 -7.07 7.84
C PRO A 641 0.41 -7.35 8.75
N SER A 642 -0.77 -7.62 8.17
CA SER A 642 -2.01 -7.86 8.90
C SER A 642 -2.13 -9.29 9.46
N GLY A 643 -1.50 -10.27 8.80
CA GLY A 643 -1.71 -11.70 9.05
C GLY A 643 -3.08 -12.23 8.66
N LYS A 644 -3.90 -11.45 7.94
CA LYS A 644 -5.26 -11.83 7.53
C LYS A 644 -5.27 -12.34 6.08
N PRO A 645 -6.24 -13.19 5.71
CA PRO A 645 -6.49 -13.52 4.31
C PRO A 645 -6.72 -12.25 3.49
N ASN A 646 -6.27 -12.23 2.23
CA ASN A 646 -6.31 -11.08 1.32
C ASN A 646 -5.51 -9.83 1.78
N GLY A 647 -4.79 -9.91 2.89
CA GLY A 647 -3.96 -8.82 3.44
C GLY A 647 -2.53 -8.79 2.91
N TRP A 648 -2.26 -9.46 1.79
CA TRP A 648 -0.95 -9.48 1.14
C TRP A 648 -0.74 -8.22 0.30
N MET A 649 0.50 -7.76 0.24
CA MET A 649 0.92 -6.63 -0.59
C MET A 649 2.37 -6.80 -1.06
N ALA A 650 2.73 -6.03 -2.09
CA ALA A 650 4.11 -5.89 -2.52
C ALA A 650 4.95 -5.21 -1.42
N GLY A 651 6.24 -5.53 -1.42
CA GLY A 651 7.17 -5.10 -0.40
C GLY A 651 7.50 -3.62 -0.42
N ASP A 652 7.83 -3.12 -1.61
CA ASP A 652 8.06 -1.70 -1.89
C ASP A 652 6.83 -0.85 -1.56
N LYS A 653 5.62 -1.32 -1.85
CA LYS A 653 4.39 -0.63 -1.44
C LYS A 653 4.30 -0.47 0.08
N PHE A 654 4.68 -1.49 0.84
CA PHE A 654 4.69 -1.40 2.30
C PHE A 654 5.82 -0.49 2.79
N GLN A 655 6.98 -0.50 2.10
CA GLN A 655 8.07 0.43 2.39
C GLN A 655 7.63 1.89 2.20
N GLU A 656 6.93 2.21 1.12
CA GLU A 656 6.33 3.53 0.87
C GLU A 656 5.42 3.98 2.03
N GLN A 657 4.54 3.09 2.51
CA GLN A 657 3.67 3.39 3.66
C GLN A 657 4.45 3.75 4.93
N LEU A 658 5.60 3.09 5.17
CA LEU A 658 6.45 3.42 6.30
C LEU A 658 7.21 4.74 6.10
N GLN A 659 7.54 5.08 4.86
CA GLN A 659 8.14 6.38 4.54
C GLN A 659 7.16 7.52 4.70
N ASP A 660 5.91 7.36 4.26
CA ASP A 660 4.83 8.34 4.46
C ASP A 660 4.69 8.69 5.96
N GLU A 661 4.63 7.68 6.82
CA GLU A 661 4.61 7.86 8.27
C GLU A 661 5.87 8.60 8.79
N MET A 662 7.04 8.31 8.22
CA MET A 662 8.27 9.02 8.57
C MET A 662 8.21 10.50 8.14
N TYR A 663 7.67 10.81 6.96
CA TYR A 663 7.55 12.17 6.45
C TYR A 663 6.66 13.07 7.30
N GLU A 664 5.61 12.53 7.92
CA GLU A 664 4.79 13.26 8.91
C GLU A 664 5.64 13.86 10.05
N HIS A 665 6.74 13.17 10.41
CA HIS A 665 7.64 13.59 11.49
C HIS A 665 8.81 14.47 11.04
N ILE A 666 9.08 14.56 9.73
CA ILE A 666 10.17 15.36 9.16
C ILE A 666 9.77 16.84 9.04
N GLY A 667 8.52 17.14 8.65
CA GLY A 667 8.04 18.51 8.35
C GLY A 667 8.17 19.54 9.49
N ARG A 668 8.60 19.14 10.69
CA ARG A 668 8.74 20.00 11.87
C ARG A 668 10.19 20.33 12.25
N LYS A 669 11.19 19.66 11.66
CA LYS A 669 12.60 19.87 12.00
C LYS A 669 13.48 19.68 10.76
N ASP A 670 14.33 20.66 10.45
CA ASP A 670 15.28 20.67 9.31
C ASP A 670 16.41 19.61 9.47
N ARG A 671 16.08 18.33 9.64
CA ARG A 671 16.98 17.25 10.06
C ARG A 671 17.31 16.32 8.88
N GLY A 672 18.56 15.88 8.80
CA GLY A 672 19.04 14.86 7.85
C GLY A 672 18.68 13.45 8.26
N PHE A 673 18.68 12.55 7.29
CA PHE A 673 18.31 11.14 7.46
C PHE A 673 19.35 10.33 8.26
N ASP A 674 20.57 10.84 8.39
CA ASP A 674 21.64 10.33 9.24
C ASP A 674 21.58 10.85 10.69
N GLU A 675 20.79 11.89 10.96
CA GLU A 675 20.71 12.49 12.29
C GLU A 675 19.94 11.61 13.28
N ASP A 676 20.38 11.60 14.54
CA ASP A 676 19.83 10.83 15.66
C ASP A 676 18.30 10.83 15.75
N TYR A 677 17.66 11.95 15.42
CA TYR A 677 16.21 12.05 15.48
C TYR A 677 15.52 11.11 14.49
N LEU A 678 15.89 11.17 13.20
CA LEU A 678 15.29 10.32 12.18
C LEU A 678 15.83 8.89 12.27
N ARG A 679 17.16 8.77 12.29
CA ARG A 679 17.86 7.48 12.27
C ARG A 679 17.52 6.60 13.47
N GLN A 680 17.55 7.14 14.68
CA GLN A 680 17.47 6.33 15.91
C GLN A 680 16.09 6.36 16.58
N VAL A 681 15.19 7.26 16.18
CA VAL A 681 13.87 7.42 16.82
C VAL A 681 12.72 7.24 15.86
N ILE A 682 12.69 7.98 14.75
CA ILE A 682 11.53 7.92 13.85
C ILE A 682 11.55 6.65 13.02
N ALA A 683 12.58 6.42 12.21
CA ALA A 683 12.60 5.33 11.24
C ALA A 683 12.38 3.95 11.90
N PRO A 684 13.08 3.56 12.98
CA PRO A 684 12.87 2.27 13.63
C PRO A 684 11.48 2.10 14.28
N ASN A 685 10.77 3.20 14.56
CA ASN A 685 9.44 3.18 15.18
C ASN A 685 8.29 3.44 14.18
N ALA A 686 8.56 3.67 12.88
CA ALA A 686 7.53 4.00 11.89
C ALA A 686 6.38 2.98 11.91
N TYR A 687 6.70 1.69 11.87
CA TYR A 687 5.65 0.65 11.92
C TYR A 687 4.90 0.62 13.26
N ARG A 688 5.57 0.97 14.37
CA ARG A 688 4.92 1.06 15.68
C ARG A 688 3.94 2.23 15.73
N PHE A 689 4.23 3.33 15.05
CA PHE A 689 3.29 4.46 14.91
C PHE A 689 2.04 4.05 14.14
N VAL A 690 2.19 3.38 13.01
CA VAL A 690 1.07 2.80 12.24
C VAL A 690 0.22 1.86 13.12
N LEU A 691 0.87 0.98 13.89
CA LEU A 691 0.18 0.04 14.77
C LEU A 691 -0.56 0.73 15.92
N VAL A 692 0.02 1.75 16.56
CA VAL A 692 -0.62 2.42 17.71
C VAL A 692 -1.84 3.23 17.27
N LYS A 693 -1.76 3.93 16.12
CA LYS A 693 -2.88 4.67 15.52
C LYS A 693 -4.08 3.74 15.31
N LYS A 694 -3.83 2.55 14.76
CA LYS A 694 -4.85 1.51 14.55
C LYS A 694 -5.36 0.88 15.86
N ALA A 695 -4.45 0.44 16.72
CA ALA A 695 -4.74 -0.25 17.97
C ALA A 695 -5.63 0.57 18.92
N VAL A 696 -5.28 1.84 19.13
CA VAL A 696 -6.04 2.70 20.04
C VAL A 696 -7.43 2.98 19.47
N THR A 697 -7.53 3.21 18.16
CA THR A 697 -8.83 3.36 17.47
C THR A 697 -9.69 2.10 17.65
N GLU A 698 -9.11 0.91 17.45
CA GLU A 698 -9.83 -0.35 17.64
C GLU A 698 -10.29 -0.57 19.09
N SER A 699 -9.42 -0.34 20.07
CA SER A 699 -9.72 -0.55 21.49
C SER A 699 -10.78 0.40 22.05
N LEU A 700 -10.88 1.62 21.51
CA LEU A 700 -11.91 2.59 21.88
C LEU A 700 -13.28 2.30 21.23
N GLY A 701 -13.41 1.22 20.45
CA GLY A 701 -14.61 0.96 19.65
C GLY A 701 -14.81 2.00 18.54
N LEU A 702 -13.75 2.76 18.22
CA LEU A 702 -13.68 3.70 17.11
C LEU A 702 -13.16 3.02 15.84
N ALA A 703 -12.84 1.71 15.90
CA ALA A 703 -12.70 0.87 14.71
C ALA A 703 -13.88 1.21 13.82
N GLN A 704 -13.59 1.75 12.62
CA GLN A 704 -14.57 2.30 11.69
C GLN A 704 -15.93 1.59 11.82
N ARG A 705 -17.01 2.36 12.00
CA ARG A 705 -18.39 1.88 11.78
C ARG A 705 -18.41 1.21 10.41
N HIS A 706 -18.20 -0.10 10.39
CA HIS A 706 -17.82 -0.87 9.22
C HIS A 706 -16.76 -0.19 8.34
N GLY A 707 -15.49 -0.54 8.53
CA GLY A 707 -14.39 -0.33 7.57
C GLY A 707 -14.54 -1.13 6.26
N LYS A 708 -15.76 -1.18 5.74
CA LYS A 708 -16.00 -1.20 4.31
C LYS A 708 -16.37 0.24 4.02
N HIS A 709 -15.42 1.06 3.56
CA HIS A 709 -15.83 2.04 2.57
C HIS A 709 -16.62 1.22 1.55
N ILE A 710 -17.94 1.40 1.53
CA ILE A 710 -18.72 0.94 0.39
C ILE A 710 -18.08 1.75 -0.72
N ASP A 711 -17.32 1.09 -1.61
CA ASP A 711 -16.76 1.77 -2.77
C ASP A 711 -17.87 2.67 -3.32
N PRO A 712 -17.59 3.97 -3.58
CA PRO A 712 -18.59 4.82 -4.20
C PRO A 712 -19.15 4.04 -5.39
N GLN A 713 -20.47 3.85 -5.43
CA GLN A 713 -21.07 2.92 -6.39
C GLN A 713 -20.73 3.39 -7.80
N THR A 714 -19.74 2.75 -8.43
CA THR A 714 -19.26 3.11 -9.77
C THR A 714 -20.22 2.70 -10.89
N ASN A 715 -21.43 2.27 -10.52
CA ASN A 715 -22.44 1.77 -11.44
C ASN A 715 -22.91 2.86 -12.41
N ALA A 716 -22.98 4.12 -11.96
CA ALA A 716 -23.42 5.23 -12.81
C ALA A 716 -22.42 5.49 -13.93
N GLU A 717 -21.14 5.54 -13.60
CA GLU A 717 -20.04 5.70 -14.55
C GLU A 717 -19.94 4.50 -15.50
N THR A 718 -20.02 3.28 -14.96
CA THR A 718 -20.01 2.05 -15.78
C THR A 718 -21.19 2.01 -16.74
N ALA A 719 -22.41 2.32 -16.28
CA ALA A 719 -23.58 2.42 -17.13
C ALA A 719 -23.39 3.49 -18.22
N LYS A 720 -22.84 4.65 -17.86
CA LYS A 720 -22.58 5.72 -18.83
C LYS A 720 -21.62 5.29 -19.94
N LEU A 721 -20.54 4.59 -19.59
CA LEU A 721 -19.61 4.03 -20.57
C LEU A 721 -20.26 2.96 -21.42
N MET A 722 -21.05 2.05 -20.84
CA MET A 722 -21.78 1.03 -21.60
C MET A 722 -22.77 1.63 -22.61
N GLU A 723 -23.46 2.72 -22.26
CA GLU A 723 -24.31 3.47 -23.20
C GLU A 723 -23.51 3.98 -24.41
N ILE A 724 -22.31 4.55 -24.16
CA ILE A 724 -21.43 5.05 -25.21
C ILE A 724 -20.96 3.91 -26.10
N TYR A 725 -20.46 2.82 -25.52
CA TYR A 725 -19.97 1.67 -26.28
C TYR A 725 -21.08 1.00 -27.12
N LYS A 726 -22.30 0.95 -26.60
CA LYS A 726 -23.48 0.49 -27.33
C LYS A 726 -23.81 1.42 -28.49
N ALA A 727 -23.88 2.73 -28.25
CA ALA A 727 -24.20 3.73 -29.27
C ALA A 727 -23.16 3.74 -30.42
N GLU A 728 -21.88 3.70 -30.06
CA GLU A 728 -20.77 3.71 -31.02
C GLU A 728 -20.46 2.33 -31.61
N GLN A 729 -21.11 1.29 -31.09
CA GLN A 729 -20.90 -0.11 -31.46
C GLN A 729 -19.42 -0.51 -31.33
N LEU A 730 -18.76 -0.12 -30.23
CA LEU A 730 -17.32 -0.29 -30.03
C LEU A 730 -16.91 -1.77 -30.20
N HIS A 731 -17.64 -2.68 -29.57
CA HIS A 731 -17.33 -4.12 -29.57
C HIS A 731 -18.06 -4.91 -30.67
N LEU A 732 -18.48 -4.24 -31.74
CA LEU A 732 -18.93 -4.86 -32.99
C LEU A 732 -17.95 -4.51 -34.10
N PHE A 733 -17.67 -5.46 -34.99
CA PHE A 733 -16.75 -5.25 -36.11
C PHE A 733 -17.41 -4.39 -37.18
N ARG A 734 -16.81 -3.24 -37.48
CA ARG A 734 -17.24 -2.31 -38.53
C ARG A 734 -16.11 -2.10 -39.52
N SER A 735 -16.26 -2.68 -40.72
CA SER A 735 -15.20 -2.67 -41.74
C SER A 735 -14.80 -1.24 -42.11
N GLY A 736 -13.49 -0.98 -42.09
CA GLY A 736 -12.90 0.31 -42.44
C GLY A 736 -12.94 1.36 -41.33
N ARG A 737 -13.44 1.04 -40.12
CA ARG A 737 -13.56 2.01 -39.02
C ARG A 737 -12.19 2.55 -38.59
N THR A 738 -12.03 3.88 -38.67
CA THR A 738 -10.82 4.61 -38.25
C THR A 738 -11.14 6.06 -37.86
N TYR A 739 -10.51 6.56 -36.80
CA TYR A 739 -10.62 7.97 -36.38
C TYR A 739 -9.38 8.81 -36.74
N GLY A 740 -8.55 8.33 -37.67
CA GLY A 740 -7.38 9.09 -38.19
C GLY A 740 -6.07 8.89 -37.43
N GLY A 741 -6.04 7.99 -36.44
CA GLY A 741 -4.84 7.61 -35.68
C GLY A 741 -4.01 6.48 -36.30
N ASP A 742 -2.87 6.19 -35.65
CA ASP A 742 -2.11 4.96 -35.88
C ASP A 742 -2.52 3.91 -34.84
N ALA A 743 -3.35 2.95 -35.27
CA ALA A 743 -3.82 1.87 -34.41
C ALA A 743 -2.70 0.94 -33.93
N TYR A 744 -1.56 0.88 -34.65
CA TYR A 744 -0.43 0.11 -34.15
C TYR A 744 0.20 0.76 -32.93
N ARG A 745 -0.04 2.04 -32.63
CA ARG A 745 0.48 2.73 -31.43
C ARG A 745 0.18 1.97 -30.14
N VAL A 746 -0.96 1.31 -30.02
CA VAL A 746 -1.32 0.53 -28.82
C VAL A 746 -0.59 -0.81 -28.70
N ASP A 747 0.01 -1.31 -29.79
CA ASP A 747 0.57 -2.67 -29.88
C ASP A 747 2.01 -2.77 -29.35
N ASP A 748 2.18 -2.44 -28.07
CA ASP A 748 3.46 -2.63 -27.37
C ASP A 748 3.91 -4.10 -27.39
N LEU A 749 2.97 -5.04 -27.26
CA LEU A 749 3.27 -6.46 -27.27
C LEU A 749 3.90 -6.91 -28.60
N GLY A 750 3.25 -6.61 -29.73
CA GLY A 750 3.75 -6.98 -31.05
C GLY A 750 5.10 -6.34 -31.35
N ARG A 751 5.25 -5.03 -31.09
CA ARG A 751 6.53 -4.33 -31.22
C ARG A 751 7.63 -4.94 -30.36
N GLY A 752 7.31 -5.32 -29.13
CA GLY A 752 8.29 -5.89 -28.21
C GLY A 752 8.74 -7.27 -28.63
N MET A 753 7.81 -8.11 -29.08
CA MET A 753 8.10 -9.42 -29.67
C MET A 753 9.02 -9.30 -30.89
N GLU A 754 8.76 -8.33 -31.76
CA GLU A 754 9.60 -8.04 -32.92
C GLU A 754 11.00 -7.59 -32.49
N LYS A 755 11.11 -6.56 -31.63
CA LYS A 755 12.39 -6.01 -31.16
C LYS A 755 13.26 -7.06 -30.47
N LEU A 756 12.69 -7.89 -29.59
CA LEU A 756 13.41 -8.97 -28.91
C LEU A 756 13.92 -10.02 -29.91
N THR A 757 13.11 -10.36 -30.91
CA THR A 757 13.51 -11.30 -31.98
C THR A 757 14.61 -10.71 -32.88
N GLN A 758 14.56 -9.41 -33.17
CA GLN A 758 15.50 -8.70 -34.06
C GLN A 758 16.86 -8.36 -33.43
N GLY A 759 17.17 -8.90 -32.25
CA GLY A 759 18.50 -8.81 -31.65
C GLY A 759 18.57 -8.02 -30.34
N LYS A 760 17.47 -7.39 -29.87
CA LYS A 760 17.48 -6.69 -28.57
C LYS A 760 17.81 -7.62 -27.41
N LEU A 761 17.27 -8.85 -27.42
CA LEU A 761 17.61 -9.87 -26.42
C LEU A 761 19.08 -10.28 -26.53
N ALA A 762 19.58 -10.49 -27.74
CA ALA A 762 20.98 -10.88 -27.96
C ALA A 762 21.96 -9.80 -27.50
N SER A 763 21.67 -8.52 -27.77
CA SER A 763 22.45 -7.38 -27.26
C SER A 763 22.45 -7.37 -25.73
N TRP A 764 21.27 -7.45 -25.10
CA TRP A 764 21.18 -7.46 -23.64
C TRP A 764 21.94 -8.63 -23.00
N ILE A 765 21.90 -9.82 -23.59
CA ILE A 765 22.69 -10.97 -23.12
C ILE A 765 24.19 -10.65 -23.23
N GLN A 766 24.64 -10.16 -24.39
CA GLN A 766 26.06 -9.79 -24.59
C GLN A 766 26.52 -8.75 -23.56
N ASP A 767 25.72 -7.71 -23.34
CA ASP A 767 26.02 -6.62 -22.41
C ASP A 767 26.11 -7.13 -20.97
N THR A 768 25.20 -8.01 -20.54
CA THR A 768 25.14 -8.50 -19.15
C THR A 768 26.14 -9.61 -18.82
N ILE A 769 26.72 -10.28 -19.84
CA ILE A 769 27.77 -11.29 -19.63
C ILE A 769 29.18 -10.79 -19.92
N ARG A 770 29.37 -9.59 -20.49
CA ARG A 770 30.66 -9.11 -21.02
C ARG A 770 31.81 -9.12 -20.01
N CYS A 771 31.53 -8.88 -18.73
CA CYS A 771 32.54 -8.87 -17.66
C CYS A 771 32.56 -10.15 -16.80
N ARG A 772 31.63 -11.09 -17.03
CA ARG A 772 31.50 -12.28 -16.17
C ARG A 772 32.68 -13.22 -16.36
N PHE A 773 33.15 -13.80 -15.26
CA PHE A 773 34.24 -14.80 -15.21
C PHE A 773 35.60 -14.32 -15.73
N GLN A 774 35.80 -13.01 -15.82
CA GLN A 774 37.12 -12.44 -16.11
C GLN A 774 37.88 -12.23 -14.79
N ALA A 775 39.14 -12.68 -14.74
CA ALA A 775 40.00 -12.48 -13.56
C ALA A 775 40.36 -11.00 -13.34
N ALA A 776 40.41 -10.21 -14.43
CA ALA A 776 40.48 -8.75 -14.45
C ALA A 776 39.93 -8.26 -15.79
N PRO A 777 39.15 -7.16 -15.83
CA PRO A 777 38.67 -6.60 -17.08
C PRO A 777 39.85 -5.96 -17.84
N SER A 778 39.78 -5.91 -19.17
CA SER A 778 40.74 -5.10 -19.92
C SER A 778 40.59 -3.61 -19.56
N ILE A 779 41.67 -2.83 -19.60
CA ILE A 779 41.65 -1.38 -19.28
C ILE A 779 40.52 -0.67 -20.02
N ARG A 780 40.31 -1.01 -21.30
CA ARG A 780 39.22 -0.46 -22.11
C ARG A 780 37.83 -0.79 -21.57
N VAL A 781 37.59 -2.03 -21.16
CA VAL A 781 36.30 -2.44 -20.59
C VAL A 781 36.06 -1.71 -19.27
N GLN A 782 37.11 -1.50 -18.49
CA GLN A 782 37.03 -0.75 -17.23
C GLN A 782 36.71 0.74 -17.47
N GLU A 783 37.39 1.40 -18.41
CA GLU A 783 37.10 2.78 -18.82
C GLU A 783 35.69 2.96 -19.38
N GLU A 784 35.20 1.99 -20.17
CA GLU A 784 33.82 1.98 -20.70
C GLU A 784 32.79 1.87 -19.55
N LEU A 785 33.04 0.98 -18.57
CA LEU A 785 32.21 0.79 -17.39
C LEU A 785 32.16 2.06 -16.50
N GLU A 786 33.32 2.65 -16.22
CA GLU A 786 33.43 3.89 -15.43
C GLU A 786 32.69 5.06 -16.10
N SER A 787 32.80 5.20 -17.42
CA SER A 787 32.08 6.21 -18.22
C SER A 787 30.56 5.98 -18.21
N GLU A 788 30.09 4.73 -18.29
CA GLU A 788 28.66 4.40 -18.19
C GLU A 788 28.09 4.79 -16.82
N ILE A 789 28.81 4.55 -15.71
CA ILE A 789 28.38 5.02 -14.38
C ILE A 789 28.32 6.53 -14.33
N GLU A 790 29.40 7.20 -14.76
CA GLU A 790 29.47 8.66 -14.67
C GLU A 790 28.32 9.29 -15.45
N GLN A 791 27.98 8.75 -16.63
CA GLN A 791 26.80 9.16 -17.39
C GLN A 791 25.50 8.89 -16.63
N LEU A 792 25.32 7.69 -16.09
CA LEU A 792 24.10 7.33 -15.36
C LEU A 792 23.93 8.13 -14.07
N ASP A 793 25.01 8.40 -13.33
CA ASP A 793 24.98 9.20 -12.10
C ASP A 793 24.70 10.67 -12.45
N ASN A 794 25.27 11.20 -13.53
CA ASN A 794 25.00 12.55 -14.04
C ASN A 794 23.57 12.72 -14.61
N GLU A 795 22.99 11.70 -15.23
CA GLU A 795 21.59 11.71 -15.70
C GLU A 795 20.61 11.89 -14.53
N VAL A 796 20.96 11.37 -13.34
CA VAL A 796 20.12 11.53 -12.14
C VAL A 796 20.15 12.96 -11.64
N GLU A 797 21.31 13.64 -11.62
CA GLU A 797 21.43 15.04 -11.19
C GLU A 797 20.50 15.99 -11.97
N PHE A 798 20.26 15.72 -13.27
CA PHE A 798 19.32 16.51 -14.09
C PHE A 798 17.83 16.16 -13.87
N SER A 799 17.53 14.97 -13.36
CA SER A 799 16.14 14.48 -13.20
C SER A 799 15.48 14.87 -11.87
N THR A 800 16.27 15.23 -10.85
CA THR A 800 15.81 15.57 -9.49
C THR A 800 15.12 16.93 -9.36
N GLN A 801 15.01 17.71 -10.45
CA GLN A 801 14.31 19.01 -10.46
C GLN A 801 12.78 18.93 -10.61
N ASN A 802 12.19 17.74 -10.77
CA ASN A 802 10.74 17.61 -10.88
C ASN A 802 10.13 17.10 -9.58
N ASP A 803 9.22 17.89 -9.00
CA ASP A 803 8.34 17.50 -7.90
C ASP A 803 7.80 16.09 -8.14
N ILE A 804 8.27 15.11 -7.36
CA ILE A 804 7.67 13.78 -7.33
C ILE A 804 6.31 13.97 -6.65
N PRO A 805 5.18 13.66 -7.31
CA PRO A 805 3.88 13.69 -6.65
C PRO A 805 3.95 12.77 -5.44
N GLN A 806 3.84 13.33 -4.23
CA GLN A 806 3.68 12.55 -3.01
C GLN A 806 2.32 11.85 -3.09
N THR A 807 2.33 10.57 -3.44
CA THR A 807 1.11 9.75 -3.40
C THR A 807 0.86 9.34 -1.97
N ARG A 808 0.13 10.15 -1.20
CA ARG A 808 -0.39 9.74 0.12
C ARG A 808 -0.99 8.33 0.01
N GLY A 809 -0.37 7.36 0.69
CA GLY A 809 -0.65 5.95 0.54
C GLY A 809 -2.12 5.58 0.74
N ARG A 810 -2.74 4.95 -0.26
CA ARG A 810 -4.05 4.31 -0.13
C ARG A 810 -3.90 2.78 -0.06
N ILE A 811 -4.63 2.11 0.83
CA ILE A 811 -4.55 0.65 0.91
C ILE A 811 -5.50 0.02 -0.11
N LEU A 812 -4.95 -0.47 -1.22
CA LEU A 812 -5.64 -1.46 -2.06
C LEU A 812 -5.84 -2.79 -1.30
N GLN A 813 -7.09 -3.16 -1.01
CA GLN A 813 -7.45 -4.47 -0.45
C GLN A 813 -8.55 -5.13 -1.29
N LEU A 814 -8.62 -6.46 -1.28
CA LEU A 814 -9.76 -7.19 -1.84
C LEU A 814 -10.89 -7.32 -0.81
N SER A 815 -11.99 -6.58 -1.00
CA SER A 815 -13.22 -6.72 -0.19
C SER A 815 -14.41 -7.11 -1.05
N ASN A 816 -15.23 -8.05 -0.58
CA ASN A 816 -16.45 -8.53 -1.26
C ASN A 816 -16.30 -8.94 -2.73
N GLY A 817 -15.09 -9.25 -3.19
CA GLY A 817 -14.83 -9.59 -4.58
C GLY A 817 -14.52 -8.41 -5.51
N GLY A 818 -14.28 -7.20 -5.01
CA GLY A 818 -13.72 -6.05 -5.77
C GLY A 818 -12.40 -5.55 -5.18
N LEU A 819 -11.63 -4.75 -5.95
CA LEU A 819 -10.52 -3.96 -5.41
C LEU A 819 -11.10 -2.76 -4.67
N VAL A 820 -10.81 -2.65 -3.38
CA VAL A 820 -11.17 -1.50 -2.54
C VAL A 820 -9.95 -0.62 -2.37
N PHE A 821 -10.13 0.68 -2.55
CA PHE A 821 -9.13 1.69 -2.23
C PHE A 821 -9.48 2.29 -0.87
N GLU A 822 -8.78 1.90 0.20
CA GLU A 822 -8.92 2.59 1.49
C GLU A 822 -8.24 3.96 1.40
N HIS A 823 -9.03 5.02 1.61
CA HIS A 823 -8.52 6.36 1.84
C HIS A 823 -8.02 6.46 3.29
N GLU A 824 -6.78 6.92 3.49
CA GLU A 824 -6.46 7.59 4.75
C GLU A 824 -7.26 8.89 4.78
N VAL A 825 -8.05 9.08 5.84
CA VAL A 825 -8.85 10.28 6.03
C VAL A 825 -7.88 11.43 6.26
N ASP A 826 -7.88 12.41 5.36
CA ASP A 826 -7.45 13.76 5.72
C ASP A 826 -8.47 14.28 6.73
N ASP A 827 -8.05 14.56 7.96
CA ASP A 827 -8.85 15.23 9.00
C ASP A 827 -9.22 16.69 8.64
N ASP A 828 -9.15 17.07 7.36
CA ASP A 828 -9.49 18.40 6.83
C ASP A 828 -10.91 18.44 6.22
N GLU A 829 -11.81 17.51 6.58
CA GLU A 829 -13.25 17.80 6.45
C GLU A 829 -13.62 18.81 7.54
N GLU A 830 -13.69 20.08 7.15
CA GLU A 830 -14.44 21.10 7.90
C GLU A 830 -15.79 20.48 8.29
N LEU A 831 -15.95 20.22 9.59
CA LEU A 831 -17.24 19.93 10.18
C LEU A 831 -18.15 21.11 9.87
N GLU A 832 -19.00 20.97 8.84
CA GLU A 832 -20.10 21.89 8.62
C GLU A 832 -20.87 22.01 9.95
N PRO A 833 -21.09 23.23 10.47
CA PRO A 833 -21.88 23.41 11.67
C PRO A 833 -23.27 22.83 11.42
N LEU A 834 -23.70 21.94 12.30
CA LEU A 834 -25.10 21.57 12.43
C LEU A 834 -25.91 22.85 12.64
N GLU A 835 -26.54 23.35 11.58
CA GLU A 835 -27.56 24.39 11.67
C GLU A 835 -28.69 23.86 12.56
N ILE A 836 -28.72 24.35 13.79
CA ILE A 836 -29.90 24.28 14.63
C ILE A 836 -30.87 25.31 14.03
N GLU A 837 -31.96 24.83 13.44
CA GLU A 837 -33.09 25.66 13.04
C GLU A 837 -33.62 26.43 14.26
N GLU A 838 -33.18 27.67 14.44
CA GLU A 838 -33.89 28.65 15.26
C GLU A 838 -34.92 29.34 14.36
N SER A 839 -36.18 28.97 14.55
CA SER A 839 -37.34 29.57 13.92
C SER A 839 -37.45 31.06 14.24
N GLU A 840 -37.52 31.88 13.20
CA GLU A 840 -37.73 33.33 13.25
C GLU A 840 -38.97 33.73 14.05
N GLY A 841 -38.77 34.70 14.95
CA GLY A 841 -39.82 35.45 15.64
C GLY A 841 -39.47 36.93 15.63
N VAL A 842 -39.88 37.62 14.58
CA VAL A 842 -39.76 39.07 14.34
C VAL A 842 -40.29 39.88 15.53
N THR A 843 -39.56 40.91 15.97
CA THR A 843 -40.09 42.27 16.22
C THR A 843 -38.97 43.30 16.45
N ASN A 844 -39.12 44.43 15.75
CA ASN A 844 -38.37 45.69 15.84
C ASN A 844 -38.10 46.17 17.28
N ILE A 845 -37.01 46.94 17.46
CA ILE A 845 -37.00 48.34 17.96
C ILE A 845 -35.57 48.89 18.08
N ASN A 846 -35.33 49.97 17.32
CA ASN A 846 -34.49 51.18 17.56
C ASN A 846 -32.99 51.10 17.92
N ASP A 847 -32.19 51.74 17.05
CA ASP A 847 -31.21 52.81 17.32
C ASP A 847 -30.50 52.84 18.68
N VAL A 848 -29.16 52.77 18.67
CA VAL A 848 -28.25 53.85 19.10
C VAL A 848 -26.83 53.52 18.61
N ALA A 849 -26.26 54.46 17.84
CA ALA A 849 -24.86 54.53 17.47
C ALA A 849 -23.97 54.88 18.68
N MET A 850 -22.74 54.36 18.73
CA MET A 850 -21.56 55.15 19.09
C MET A 850 -20.27 54.39 18.76
N GLU A 851 -19.57 54.93 17.76
CA GLU A 851 -18.11 54.84 17.62
C GLU A 851 -17.43 55.47 18.84
N THR A 852 -16.33 54.89 19.30
CA THR A 852 -15.12 55.63 19.68
C THR A 852 -13.90 54.70 19.66
N ASN A 853 -12.89 55.13 18.91
CA ASN A 853 -11.50 54.68 18.96
C ASN A 853 -10.90 54.86 20.37
N ASP A 854 -9.90 54.06 20.74
CA ASP A 854 -8.48 54.48 20.83
C ASP A 854 -7.64 53.52 21.71
N GLU A 855 -6.45 53.20 21.16
CA GLU A 855 -5.14 52.99 21.80
C GLU A 855 -4.99 52.11 23.07
N ASN A 856 -4.48 50.89 22.87
CA ASN A 856 -3.15 50.42 23.33
C ASN A 856 -2.80 49.03 22.79
#